data_AF-A0A9X1NFS6-F1
#
_entry.id   AF-A0A9X1NFS6-F1
#
_cell.length_a   1.000
_cell.length_b   1.000
_cell.length_c   1.000
_cell.angle_alpha   90.00
_cell.angle_beta   90.00
_cell.angle_gamma   90.00
#
_symmetry.space_group_name_H-M   'P 1'
#
loop_
_entity.id
_entity.type
_entity.pdbx_description
1 polymer ?
#
loop_
_entity_poly.entity_id
_entity_poly.type
_entity_poly.pdbx_seq_one_letter_code
_entity_poly.pdbx_strand_id
1 'polypeptide(L)'
;MPALLQPLKRLRKRHTVLTAGLAAAGAAVLIGSQMLPSSAANPVAGSTYELVNAKSSMCVDVPGASRTNGAQLQQWGCSKDSWQQFKLVDRGSGQYWLQNANSGQCVDVPGGAKTANLRLQQWGCAPGQTNQLWTTKTSGDGHQLLSVASGLCISVKDGSMSSGGAVVQDTCTTNNRMQWKLNPASGGGSTPNPGTTTSAPSTGGSATVAKDGTGKYKTVQAAIDAVGSGNKSRVTITIKPGTYREIVTVPKDKPFISLAGTGASAKDVLIVNNRHAGAYGTSGSASMFVNGADFTASNLTVSNDFDETSTADGHQAVALNVGGDRAAFSNVRVLGDQDTLLINAGRSYFTKSYVEGTVDFIFGGGTAVFDSSDIYEKRSTGGPLTAAKTDAGTKYGFLIHKSNITGAKNNTTTLGRPWGPAGQVLVRESNLSATVKTSQPWTDMSSNSWKNARFHEYKNTGAGAGTGSNRPQLSDSQAAEYTPQKYLAGSDNWKPVGATVPTASATSATGASTTSSAGRTWSDKADGFASTDGGTTGGAAGQTVTVSTYADLVKYGTAAEPYVVKVAGTIKVPNYGYEIPITSNKTLLGVGTKGKILNGGIILKAGVKNVIIRNLTIGETEMAEDDPDDKEFDYDGIQMDTANHIWIDHNDITKVNDGTIDSRKDTTNLTVSWNKMGGHNKNFGIGWTENVTAKITAHHNWMFDVNQRNPSVDNVKYAHLYNNYLQNVKSYGNNARGKTKMVVENSYFEKVKDPYFAGDSTAAVSQSGSVCVSCTGKKQTVGTTFKPADFYAYTLDAAKDVPALVKTYAGPQANIGN
;
A
#
# COMPACT_ATOMS: atom_id res chain seq x y z
N MET A 1 10.64 57.87 -56.47
CA MET A 1 10.66 58.58 -55.17
C MET A 1 10.65 57.52 -54.06
N PRO A 2 11.58 57.61 -53.10
CA PRO A 2 12.57 56.54 -52.97
C PRO A 2 12.81 56.09 -51.50
N ALA A 3 13.54 54.99 -51.32
CA ALA A 3 14.91 54.93 -50.72
C ALA A 3 14.93 54.70 -49.21
N LEU A 4 15.57 53.68 -48.63
CA LEU A 4 16.89 53.03 -48.81
C LEU A 4 17.64 53.19 -47.46
N LEU A 5 18.32 52.11 -47.06
CA LEU A 5 19.63 52.08 -46.38
C LEU A 5 19.77 52.43 -44.88
N GLN A 6 20.21 51.40 -44.14
CA GLN A 6 21.23 51.45 -43.05
C GLN A 6 22.49 52.27 -43.49
N PRO A 7 23.51 52.66 -42.65
CA PRO A 7 24.03 51.88 -41.51
C PRO A 7 24.88 52.58 -40.39
N LEU A 8 25.26 51.76 -39.40
CA LEU A 8 26.60 51.59 -38.77
C LEU A 8 27.36 52.72 -38.02
N LYS A 9 28.04 52.24 -36.95
CA LYS A 9 29.32 52.66 -36.30
C LYS A 9 29.21 53.77 -35.23
N ARG A 10 30.00 53.82 -34.16
CA ARG A 10 30.92 52.92 -33.41
C ARG A 10 31.49 53.81 -32.28
N LEU A 11 31.75 53.24 -31.09
CA LEU A 11 32.83 53.60 -30.13
C LEU A 11 32.82 55.01 -29.48
N ARG A 12 33.35 55.27 -28.28
CA ARG A 12 33.80 54.53 -27.07
C ARG A 12 34.30 55.63 -26.11
N LYS A 13 34.24 55.36 -24.79
CA LYS A 13 35.17 55.84 -23.71
C LYS A 13 35.11 57.35 -23.34
N ARG A 14 35.32 57.78 -22.09
CA ARG A 14 35.41 57.23 -20.71
C ARG A 14 35.77 58.44 -19.79
N HIS A 15 35.50 58.34 -18.48
CA HIS A 15 36.14 59.08 -17.35
C HIS A 15 35.51 60.45 -16.99
N THR A 16 35.30 60.89 -15.73
CA THR A 16 35.56 60.37 -14.36
C THR A 16 34.93 61.36 -13.33
N VAL A 17 34.17 60.83 -12.35
CA VAL A 17 34.07 61.18 -10.90
C VAL A 17 33.65 62.59 -10.40
N LEU A 18 32.56 62.71 -9.61
CA LEU A 18 32.54 62.96 -8.14
C LEU A 18 31.11 63.10 -7.55
N THR A 19 30.84 62.27 -6.52
CA THR A 19 30.05 62.44 -5.28
C THR A 19 28.65 63.08 -5.20
N ALA A 20 27.76 62.29 -4.54
CA ALA A 20 26.87 62.62 -3.41
C ALA A 20 25.34 62.56 -3.65
N GLY A 21 24.66 61.70 -2.87
CA GLY A 21 23.37 62.04 -2.25
C GLY A 21 22.08 61.38 -2.79
N LEU A 22 21.66 60.34 -2.09
CA LEU A 22 20.27 59.91 -1.79
C LEU A 22 19.28 59.42 -2.88
N ALA A 23 18.90 58.14 -2.67
CA ALA A 23 17.54 57.59 -2.52
C ALA A 23 16.69 57.18 -3.75
N ALA A 24 16.52 55.84 -3.81
CA ALA A 24 15.28 55.07 -4.03
C ALA A 24 14.63 55.00 -5.42
N ALA A 25 14.82 53.84 -6.09
CA ALA A 25 13.77 52.85 -6.40
C ALA A 25 14.29 51.90 -7.51
N GLY A 26 14.71 50.69 -7.13
CA GLY A 26 15.20 49.67 -8.07
C GLY A 26 14.14 48.62 -8.37
N ALA A 27 13.67 48.57 -9.63
CA ALA A 27 13.05 47.39 -10.20
C ALA A 27 14.15 46.44 -10.71
N ALA A 28 14.24 45.23 -10.16
CA ALA A 28 15.22 44.23 -10.57
C ALA A 28 14.63 43.29 -11.64
N VAL A 29 15.25 43.31 -12.82
CA VAL A 29 15.06 42.36 -13.92
C VAL A 29 15.75 41.04 -13.57
N LEU A 30 15.01 39.93 -13.63
CA LEU A 30 15.55 38.58 -13.49
C LEU A 30 16.26 38.14 -14.79
N ILE A 31 17.57 37.89 -14.70
CA ILE A 31 18.36 37.27 -15.76
C ILE A 31 18.22 35.76 -15.65
N GLY A 32 17.64 35.12 -16.67
CA GLY A 32 17.58 33.67 -16.79
C GLY A 32 18.97 33.06 -17.00
N SER A 33 19.38 32.18 -16.09
CA SER A 33 20.58 31.36 -16.26
C SER A 33 20.23 30.15 -17.12
N GLN A 34 20.78 30.09 -18.34
CA GLN A 34 20.75 28.89 -19.18
C GLN A 34 21.71 27.85 -18.57
N MET A 35 21.19 26.69 -18.18
CA MET A 35 21.99 25.52 -17.79
C MET A 35 22.67 24.93 -19.04
N LEU A 36 23.99 24.80 -19.02
CA LEU A 36 24.74 24.02 -20.01
C LEU A 36 24.50 22.51 -19.78
N PRO A 37 24.47 21.67 -20.83
CA PRO A 37 24.24 20.25 -20.69
C PRO A 37 25.41 19.56 -19.96
N SER A 38 25.07 18.74 -18.97
CA SER A 38 26.01 17.89 -18.21
C SER A 38 26.74 16.92 -19.15
N SER A 39 28.07 16.86 -19.07
CA SER A 39 28.87 15.84 -19.78
C SER A 39 28.62 14.45 -19.22
N ALA A 40 28.72 13.41 -20.06
CA ALA A 40 28.59 12.01 -19.64
C ALA A 40 29.73 11.59 -18.71
N ALA A 41 29.37 10.95 -17.58
CA ALA A 41 30.34 10.46 -16.61
C ALA A 41 31.20 9.34 -17.20
N ASN A 42 32.50 9.32 -16.88
CA ASN A 42 33.41 8.30 -17.41
C ASN A 42 33.01 6.89 -16.93
N PRO A 43 33.06 5.88 -17.81
CA PRO A 43 32.73 4.51 -17.43
C PRO A 43 33.80 3.95 -16.47
N VAL A 44 33.33 3.30 -15.42
CA VAL A 44 34.15 2.65 -14.38
C VAL A 44 34.67 1.32 -14.90
N ALA A 45 35.99 1.13 -14.83
CA ALA A 45 36.63 -0.13 -15.17
C ALA A 45 36.24 -1.26 -14.19
N GLY A 46 36.18 -2.49 -14.68
CA GLY A 46 35.72 -3.67 -13.95
C GLY A 46 34.20 -3.86 -13.94
N SER A 47 33.43 -2.82 -14.27
CA SER A 47 31.97 -2.88 -14.33
C SER A 47 31.46 -3.47 -15.64
N THR A 48 30.28 -4.08 -15.57
CA THR A 48 29.53 -4.59 -16.73
C THR A 48 28.52 -3.55 -17.17
N TYR A 49 28.33 -3.40 -18.48
CA TYR A 49 27.44 -2.41 -19.07
C TYR A 49 26.61 -2.99 -20.21
N GLU A 50 25.40 -2.49 -20.38
CA GLU A 50 24.72 -2.48 -21.67
C GLU A 50 25.24 -1.27 -22.47
N LEU A 51 25.68 -1.53 -23.72
CA LEU A 51 26.15 -0.49 -24.63
C LEU A 51 24.96 -0.02 -25.49
N VAL A 52 24.28 1.06 -25.09
CA VAL A 52 23.06 1.55 -25.75
C VAL A 52 23.39 2.60 -26.81
N ASN A 53 23.01 2.37 -28.06
CA ASN A 53 23.25 3.31 -29.14
C ASN A 53 22.37 4.57 -28.99
N ALA A 54 22.96 5.75 -29.13
CA ALA A 54 22.24 7.02 -28.95
C ALA A 54 21.21 7.31 -30.07
N LYS A 55 21.33 6.68 -31.24
CA LYS A 55 20.36 6.84 -32.34
C LYS A 55 19.17 5.88 -32.19
N SER A 56 19.45 4.58 -32.11
CA SER A 56 18.41 3.54 -32.12
C SER A 56 17.84 3.23 -30.74
N SER A 57 18.50 3.65 -29.66
CA SER A 57 18.21 3.24 -28.28
C SER A 57 18.29 1.72 -28.06
N MET A 58 18.98 1.01 -28.95
CA MET A 58 19.19 -0.45 -28.90
C MET A 58 20.58 -0.79 -28.38
N CYS A 59 20.74 -2.00 -27.86
CA CYS A 59 21.97 -2.46 -27.22
C CYS A 59 22.85 -3.23 -28.20
N VAL A 60 24.17 -3.18 -28.02
CA VAL A 60 25.08 -4.16 -28.63
C VAL A 60 24.67 -5.56 -28.17
N ASP A 61 24.55 -6.48 -29.12
CA ASP A 61 23.98 -7.81 -28.95
C ASP A 61 24.85 -8.85 -29.65
N VAL A 62 25.07 -9.98 -28.95
CA VAL A 62 25.61 -11.20 -29.56
C VAL A 62 24.41 -12.05 -30.02
N PRO A 63 24.19 -12.23 -31.34
CA PRO A 63 23.00 -12.89 -31.85
C PRO A 63 22.80 -14.30 -31.28
N GLY A 64 21.59 -14.58 -30.80
CA GLY A 64 21.22 -15.91 -30.29
C GLY A 64 22.02 -16.37 -29.07
N ALA A 65 22.60 -15.44 -28.31
CA ALA A 65 23.48 -15.74 -27.17
C ALA A 65 24.68 -16.62 -27.52
N SER A 66 25.17 -16.55 -28.77
CA SER A 66 26.26 -17.38 -29.27
C SER A 66 27.52 -17.27 -28.39
N ARG A 67 28.22 -18.39 -28.21
CA ARG A 67 29.52 -18.47 -27.51
C ARG A 67 30.67 -18.82 -28.46
N THR A 68 30.42 -18.80 -29.76
CA THR A 68 31.38 -19.21 -30.78
C THR A 68 32.25 -18.03 -31.22
N ASN A 69 33.56 -18.27 -31.36
CA ASN A 69 34.49 -17.33 -31.98
C ASN A 69 34.01 -16.96 -33.40
N GLY A 70 34.04 -15.67 -33.72
CA GLY A 70 33.61 -15.17 -35.02
C GLY A 70 32.12 -14.84 -35.12
N ALA A 71 31.34 -15.00 -34.04
CA ALA A 71 29.96 -14.52 -34.02
C ALA A 71 29.93 -13.00 -34.21
N GLN A 72 29.29 -12.56 -35.30
CA GLN A 72 29.25 -11.16 -35.69
C GLN A 72 28.22 -10.38 -34.85
N LEU A 73 28.63 -9.24 -34.30
CA LEU A 73 27.81 -8.43 -33.41
C LEU A 73 26.70 -7.71 -34.17
N GLN A 74 25.58 -7.49 -33.51
CA GLN A 74 24.45 -6.71 -34.00
C GLN A 74 23.96 -5.76 -32.91
N GLN A 75 22.99 -4.91 -33.24
CA GLN A 75 22.15 -4.27 -32.25
C GLN A 75 20.83 -5.01 -32.13
N TRP A 76 20.25 -5.00 -30.93
CA TRP A 76 18.90 -5.50 -30.68
C TRP A 76 18.25 -4.71 -29.55
N GLY A 77 16.91 -4.81 -29.43
CA GLY A 77 16.21 -4.24 -28.29
C GLY A 77 16.86 -4.66 -26.98
N CYS A 78 17.18 -3.69 -26.12
CA CYS A 78 17.86 -3.92 -24.85
C CYS A 78 17.00 -4.81 -23.94
N SER A 79 17.49 -6.00 -23.62
CA SER A 79 16.78 -7.02 -22.84
C SER A 79 17.43 -7.31 -21.49
N LYS A 80 18.57 -6.68 -21.17
CA LYS A 80 19.39 -6.94 -19.97
C LYS A 80 19.89 -8.38 -19.86
N ASP A 81 19.84 -9.13 -20.94
CA ASP A 81 20.38 -10.47 -21.00
C ASP A 81 21.91 -10.43 -21.01
N SER A 82 22.53 -11.47 -20.45
CA SER A 82 23.99 -11.55 -20.32
C SER A 82 24.76 -11.46 -21.65
N TRP A 83 24.14 -11.76 -22.79
CA TRP A 83 24.76 -11.64 -24.12
C TRP A 83 24.66 -10.23 -24.73
N GLN A 84 23.94 -9.29 -24.09
CA GLN A 84 23.93 -7.86 -24.41
C GLN A 84 24.75 -7.01 -23.43
N GLN A 85 25.39 -7.67 -22.47
CA GLN A 85 26.15 -7.03 -21.41
C GLN A 85 27.65 -7.25 -21.63
N PHE A 86 28.43 -6.19 -21.47
CA PHE A 86 29.88 -6.19 -21.70
C PHE A 86 30.61 -5.60 -20.50
N LYS A 87 31.46 -6.42 -19.88
CA LYS A 87 32.39 -6.02 -18.83
C LYS A 87 33.55 -5.23 -19.43
N LEU A 88 33.74 -4.00 -18.95
CA LEU A 88 34.94 -3.21 -19.25
C LEU A 88 36.09 -3.74 -18.40
N VAL A 89 36.91 -4.65 -18.92
CA VAL A 89 38.07 -5.17 -18.19
C VAL A 89 39.26 -4.27 -18.48
N ASP A 90 39.83 -3.64 -17.44
CA ASP A 90 40.99 -2.76 -17.56
C ASP A 90 42.22 -3.52 -18.07
N ARG A 91 42.90 -2.96 -19.07
CA ARG A 91 44.13 -3.48 -19.67
C ARG A 91 45.31 -2.50 -19.51
N GLY A 92 45.14 -1.45 -18.72
CA GLY A 92 46.14 -0.41 -18.46
C GLY A 92 46.06 0.73 -19.46
N SER A 93 46.61 1.89 -19.06
CA SER A 93 46.70 3.10 -19.91
C SER A 93 45.36 3.57 -20.51
N GLY A 94 44.25 3.34 -19.80
CA GLY A 94 42.89 3.71 -20.26
C GLY A 94 42.34 2.85 -21.40
N GLN A 95 42.93 1.66 -21.63
CA GLN A 95 42.50 0.69 -22.62
C GLN A 95 41.70 -0.43 -21.96
N TYR A 96 40.65 -0.89 -22.64
CA TYR A 96 39.71 -1.87 -22.10
C TYR A 96 39.48 -3.01 -23.07
N TRP A 97 39.30 -4.20 -22.52
CA TRP A 97 38.49 -5.22 -23.18
C TRP A 97 37.01 -4.95 -22.91
N LEU A 98 36.19 -5.11 -23.95
CA LEU A 98 34.74 -5.20 -23.82
C LEU A 98 34.37 -6.69 -23.82
N GLN A 99 34.31 -7.30 -22.64
CA GLN A 99 34.11 -8.73 -22.48
C GLN A 99 32.63 -9.05 -22.31
N ASN A 100 32.02 -9.80 -23.24
CA ASN A 100 30.63 -10.21 -23.15
C ASN A 100 30.37 -11.06 -21.90
N ALA A 101 29.32 -10.75 -21.14
CA ALA A 101 29.04 -11.38 -19.86
C ALA A 101 28.47 -12.81 -19.99
N ASN A 102 27.94 -13.20 -21.16
CA ASN A 102 27.50 -14.57 -21.43
C ASN A 102 28.63 -15.48 -21.94
N SER A 103 29.39 -15.03 -22.95
CA SER A 103 30.41 -15.86 -23.60
C SER A 103 31.80 -15.75 -22.98
N GLY A 104 32.08 -14.68 -22.23
CA GLY A 104 33.41 -14.35 -21.73
C GLY A 104 34.39 -13.92 -22.83
N GLN A 105 33.92 -13.75 -24.07
CA GLN A 105 34.72 -13.33 -25.23
C GLN A 105 34.74 -11.81 -25.38
N CYS A 106 35.75 -11.30 -26.08
CA CYS A 106 35.98 -9.88 -26.25
C CYS A 106 35.43 -9.39 -27.59
N VAL A 107 34.91 -8.15 -27.61
CA VAL A 107 34.64 -7.44 -28.86
C VAL A 107 35.95 -7.30 -29.64
N ASP A 108 35.97 -7.85 -30.84
CA ASP A 108 37.15 -8.09 -31.67
C ASP A 108 36.96 -7.49 -33.06
N VAL A 109 38.00 -6.83 -33.56
CA VAL A 109 38.09 -6.45 -34.97
C VAL A 109 38.65 -7.64 -35.76
N PRO A 110 37.86 -8.24 -36.69
CA PRO A 110 38.29 -9.43 -37.42
C PRO A 110 39.65 -9.24 -38.11
N GLY A 111 40.61 -10.10 -37.78
CA GLY A 111 41.96 -10.09 -38.35
C GLY A 111 42.77 -8.81 -38.08
N GLY A 112 42.34 -7.95 -37.16
CA GLY A 112 42.99 -6.66 -36.91
C GLY A 112 42.90 -5.66 -38.06
N ALA A 113 41.92 -5.85 -38.97
CA ALA A 113 41.74 -4.99 -40.13
C ALA A 113 41.47 -3.53 -39.75
N LYS A 114 42.00 -2.59 -40.53
CA LYS A 114 41.85 -1.13 -40.30
C LYS A 114 40.79 -0.49 -41.19
N THR A 115 39.97 -1.30 -41.85
CA THR A 115 38.96 -0.85 -42.81
C THR A 115 37.68 -0.40 -42.11
N ALA A 116 37.16 0.77 -42.48
CA ALA A 116 35.87 1.26 -42.03
C ALA A 116 34.70 0.40 -42.55
N ASN A 117 33.56 0.45 -41.86
CA ASN A 117 32.35 -0.34 -42.10
C ASN A 117 32.53 -1.87 -41.99
N LEU A 118 33.62 -2.34 -41.39
CA LEU A 118 33.81 -3.75 -41.09
C LEU A 118 33.00 -4.15 -39.86
N ARG A 119 32.20 -5.22 -39.97
CA ARG A 119 31.40 -5.75 -38.87
C ARG A 119 32.30 -6.36 -37.80
N LEU A 120 32.03 -5.98 -36.55
CA LEU A 120 32.76 -6.50 -35.38
C LEU A 120 32.25 -7.88 -35.02
N GLN A 121 33.09 -8.66 -34.36
CA GLN A 121 32.77 -10.00 -33.89
C GLN A 121 33.12 -10.14 -32.41
N GLN A 122 32.76 -11.26 -31.80
CA GLN A 122 33.40 -11.71 -30.56
C GLN A 122 34.48 -12.76 -30.86
N TRP A 123 35.55 -12.74 -30.08
CA TRP A 123 36.60 -13.75 -30.09
C TRP A 123 37.20 -13.93 -28.70
N GLY A 124 37.81 -15.09 -28.42
CA GLY A 124 38.54 -15.34 -27.18
C GLY A 124 39.50 -14.19 -26.85
N CYS A 125 39.38 -13.67 -25.62
CA CYS A 125 40.20 -12.55 -25.15
C CYS A 125 41.68 -12.97 -25.03
N ALA A 126 42.58 -12.28 -25.74
CA ALA A 126 44.01 -12.63 -25.78
C ALA A 126 44.90 -11.42 -25.42
N PRO A 127 45.73 -11.51 -24.36
CA PRO A 127 46.67 -10.45 -24.01
C PRO A 127 47.61 -10.10 -25.17
N GLY A 128 47.93 -8.81 -25.34
CA GLY A 128 48.82 -8.31 -26.41
C GLY A 128 48.14 -8.08 -27.77
N GLN A 129 46.88 -8.51 -27.95
CA GLN A 129 46.12 -8.28 -29.17
C GLN A 129 45.45 -6.90 -29.18
N THR A 130 46.02 -5.95 -29.92
CA THR A 130 45.51 -4.57 -30.00
C THR A 130 44.16 -4.46 -30.69
N ASN A 131 43.78 -5.45 -31.50
CA ASN A 131 42.49 -5.52 -32.20
C ASN A 131 41.31 -5.89 -31.28
N GLN A 132 41.57 -6.16 -30.00
CA GLN A 132 40.55 -6.38 -28.95
C GLN A 132 40.53 -5.25 -27.91
N LEU A 133 41.41 -4.24 -28.04
CA LEU A 133 41.55 -3.15 -27.09
C LEU A 133 40.77 -1.91 -27.56
N TRP A 134 40.03 -1.32 -26.63
CA TRP A 134 39.16 -0.18 -26.88
C TRP A 134 39.46 0.95 -25.89
N THR A 135 39.37 2.20 -26.33
CA THR A 135 39.43 3.38 -25.48
C THR A 135 38.10 4.12 -25.51
N THR A 136 37.79 4.87 -24.46
CA THR A 136 36.54 5.63 -24.35
C THR A 136 36.79 7.12 -24.50
N LYS A 137 35.99 7.82 -25.30
CA LYS A 137 36.00 9.28 -25.43
C LYS A 137 34.61 9.84 -25.24
N THR A 138 34.43 10.81 -24.34
CA THR A 138 33.14 11.49 -24.13
C THR A 138 32.69 12.18 -25.42
N SER A 139 31.42 12.00 -25.80
CA SER A 139 30.83 12.56 -27.01
C SER A 139 29.32 12.74 -26.81
N GLY A 140 28.85 13.98 -26.78
CA GLY A 140 27.46 14.31 -26.44
C GLY A 140 27.13 13.91 -24.99
N ASP A 141 25.98 13.24 -24.81
CA ASP A 141 25.51 12.68 -23.54
C ASP A 141 25.93 11.20 -23.34
N GLY A 142 26.90 10.71 -24.14
CA GLY A 142 27.47 9.37 -24.04
C GLY A 142 28.96 9.31 -24.41
N HIS A 143 29.40 8.18 -24.97
CA HIS A 143 30.79 7.92 -25.32
C HIS A 143 30.96 7.36 -26.73
N GLN A 144 32.11 7.65 -27.34
CA GLN A 144 32.66 6.87 -28.44
C GLN A 144 33.61 5.81 -27.88
N LEU A 145 33.59 4.62 -28.48
CA LEU A 145 34.49 3.50 -28.18
C LEU A 145 35.44 3.31 -29.36
N LEU A 146 36.73 3.62 -29.19
CA LEU A 146 37.73 3.66 -30.25
C LEU A 146 38.63 2.44 -30.19
N SER A 147 38.79 1.73 -31.31
CA SER A 147 39.75 0.63 -31.44
C SER A 147 41.18 1.17 -31.32
N VAL A 148 41.99 0.54 -30.47
CA VAL A 148 43.42 0.86 -30.31
C VAL A 148 44.21 0.47 -31.58
N ALA A 149 43.79 -0.56 -32.31
CA ALA A 149 44.48 -1.02 -33.51
C ALA A 149 44.29 -0.11 -34.74
N SER A 150 43.08 0.44 -34.92
CA SER A 150 42.69 1.20 -36.14
C SER A 150 42.40 2.68 -35.89
N GLY A 151 42.10 3.08 -34.64
CA GLY A 151 41.60 4.41 -34.31
C GLY A 151 40.13 4.65 -34.68
N LEU A 152 39.43 3.64 -35.21
CA LEU A 152 38.03 3.73 -35.64
C LEU A 152 37.05 3.46 -34.48
N CYS A 153 35.84 3.98 -34.59
CA CYS A 153 34.81 3.92 -33.55
C CYS A 153 33.82 2.77 -33.76
N ILE A 154 33.35 2.15 -32.68
CA ILE A 154 32.17 1.29 -32.73
C ILE A 154 30.95 2.12 -33.18
N SER A 155 30.25 1.64 -34.21
CA SER A 155 29.09 2.30 -34.83
C SER A 155 28.02 1.28 -35.20
N VAL A 156 26.77 1.73 -35.32
CA VAL A 156 25.73 0.98 -36.04
C VAL A 156 25.83 1.32 -37.53
N LYS A 157 25.94 0.30 -38.39
CA LYS A 157 26.11 0.48 -39.84
C LYS A 157 24.97 1.32 -40.41
N ASP A 158 25.33 2.38 -41.14
CA ASP A 158 24.42 3.36 -41.76
C ASP A 158 23.43 4.02 -40.78
N GLY A 159 23.62 3.84 -39.47
CA GLY A 159 22.69 4.28 -38.43
C GLY A 159 21.32 3.59 -38.52
N SER A 160 21.30 2.30 -38.84
CA SER A 160 20.10 1.45 -38.83
C SER A 160 19.32 1.59 -37.52
N MET A 161 17.99 1.56 -37.61
CA MET A 161 17.05 1.60 -36.48
C MET A 161 16.41 0.24 -36.20
N SER A 162 16.77 -0.79 -36.98
CA SER A 162 16.17 -2.12 -36.89
C SER A 162 16.99 -3.04 -35.99
N SER A 163 16.28 -3.92 -35.27
CA SER A 163 16.86 -5.11 -34.65
C SER A 163 17.59 -5.94 -35.70
N GLY A 164 18.81 -6.38 -35.37
CA GLY A 164 19.70 -7.05 -36.31
C GLY A 164 20.62 -6.12 -37.11
N GLY A 165 20.53 -4.79 -36.91
CA GLY A 165 21.46 -3.83 -37.50
C GLY A 165 22.91 -4.14 -37.14
N ALA A 166 23.81 -4.14 -38.12
CA ALA A 166 25.20 -4.55 -37.91
C ALA A 166 25.97 -3.55 -37.03
N VAL A 167 26.70 -4.06 -36.03
CA VAL A 167 27.66 -3.28 -35.25
C VAL A 167 29.04 -3.39 -35.92
N VAL A 168 29.58 -2.25 -36.33
CA VAL A 168 30.78 -2.12 -37.17
C VAL A 168 31.83 -1.22 -36.50
N GLN A 169 33.08 -1.23 -36.98
CA GLN A 169 33.97 -0.08 -36.80
C GLN A 169 33.83 0.90 -37.98
N ASP A 170 33.82 2.21 -37.71
CA ASP A 170 33.70 3.26 -38.73
C ASP A 170 34.49 4.52 -38.31
N THR A 171 34.69 5.45 -39.24
CA THR A 171 35.40 6.72 -38.98
C THR A 171 34.69 7.50 -37.87
N CYS A 172 35.42 7.84 -36.81
CA CYS A 172 34.87 8.56 -35.65
C CYS A 172 34.35 9.95 -36.04
N THR A 173 33.06 10.20 -35.77
CA THR A 173 32.34 11.47 -35.95
C THR A 173 31.39 11.69 -34.76
N THR A 174 30.86 12.90 -34.57
CA THR A 174 29.96 13.21 -33.44
C THR A 174 28.49 12.84 -33.68
N ASN A 175 28.19 12.02 -34.69
CA ASN A 175 26.82 11.60 -34.94
C ASN A 175 26.35 10.51 -33.95
N ASN A 176 25.04 10.44 -33.75
CA ASN A 176 24.43 9.58 -32.74
C ASN A 176 24.53 8.06 -33.04
N ARG A 177 24.86 7.65 -34.28
CA ARG A 177 25.03 6.21 -34.61
C ARG A 177 26.31 5.60 -34.04
N MET A 178 27.27 6.40 -33.57
CA MET A 178 28.51 5.94 -32.94
C MET A 178 28.72 6.53 -31.53
N GLN A 179 27.65 7.06 -30.94
CA GLN A 179 27.60 7.46 -29.53
C GLN A 179 26.87 6.37 -28.75
N TRP A 180 27.45 5.98 -27.62
CA TRP A 180 26.97 4.89 -26.79
C TRP A 180 26.81 5.34 -25.35
N LYS A 181 25.63 5.10 -24.77
CA LYS A 181 25.40 5.21 -23.33
C LYS A 181 25.79 3.89 -22.70
N LEU A 182 26.75 3.95 -21.78
CA LEU A 182 27.24 2.80 -21.04
C LEU A 182 26.39 2.69 -19.76
N ASN A 183 25.32 1.90 -19.84
CA ASN A 183 24.38 1.73 -18.73
C ASN A 183 24.84 0.55 -17.85
N PRO A 184 25.18 0.75 -16.56
CA PRO A 184 25.69 -0.34 -15.72
C PRO A 184 24.71 -1.51 -15.61
N ALA A 185 25.19 -2.71 -15.92
CA ALA A 185 24.55 -3.99 -15.63
C ALA A 185 24.96 -4.41 -14.21
N SER A 186 23.98 -4.69 -13.38
CA SER A 186 24.12 -4.63 -11.94
C SER A 186 24.95 -5.76 -11.27
N GLY A 187 26.21 -5.46 -10.93
CA GLY A 187 26.92 -5.91 -9.71
C GLY A 187 28.09 -6.91 -9.85
N GLY A 188 29.32 -6.50 -9.47
CA GLY A 188 30.40 -7.42 -9.06
C GLY A 188 31.84 -6.87 -9.08
N GLY A 189 32.37 -6.45 -7.91
CA GLY A 189 33.80 -6.20 -7.69
C GLY A 189 34.13 -5.74 -6.26
N SER A 190 34.46 -6.68 -5.39
CA SER A 190 34.95 -6.49 -4.00
C SER A 190 36.45 -6.15 -3.96
N THR A 191 36.84 -5.33 -2.98
CA THR A 191 38.22 -4.89 -2.68
C THR A 191 38.99 -5.86 -1.74
N PRO A 192 40.31 -5.68 -1.59
CA PRO A 192 40.98 -5.84 -0.30
C PRO A 192 41.64 -4.53 0.21
N ASN A 193 41.53 -4.33 1.53
CA ASN A 193 41.97 -3.23 2.43
C ASN A 193 43.54 -3.15 2.57
N PRO A 194 44.22 -2.22 3.30
CA PRO A 194 43.75 -1.28 4.34
C PRO A 194 44.33 0.15 4.40
N GLY A 195 43.59 1.09 4.99
CA GLY A 195 44.19 2.33 5.51
C GLY A 195 43.22 3.47 5.83
N THR A 196 43.14 3.82 7.11
CA THR A 196 42.78 5.14 7.67
C THR A 196 41.33 5.65 7.52
N THR A 197 40.56 5.42 8.60
CA THR A 197 39.75 6.41 9.34
C THR A 197 39.15 7.59 8.56
N THR A 198 37.83 7.55 8.36
CA THR A 198 36.90 8.54 8.95
C THR A 198 35.48 8.02 8.84
N SER A 199 34.81 7.96 9.99
CA SER A 199 33.41 7.58 10.16
C SER A 199 32.45 8.68 9.70
N ALA A 200 31.45 8.32 8.88
CA ALA A 200 30.01 8.69 8.92
C ALA A 200 29.39 8.70 7.49
N PRO A 201 28.06 8.49 7.31
CA PRO A 201 27.07 7.79 8.14
C PRO A 201 26.30 6.69 7.37
N SER A 202 25.79 5.70 8.08
CA SER A 202 24.65 4.91 7.63
C SER A 202 23.39 5.77 7.71
N THR A 203 22.82 6.17 6.57
CA THR A 203 21.50 6.80 6.53
C THR A 203 20.51 5.86 5.87
N GLY A 204 19.72 5.19 6.71
CA GLY A 204 18.41 4.67 6.31
C GLY A 204 17.50 5.84 5.92
N GLY A 205 17.63 6.31 4.69
CA GLY A 205 16.71 7.29 4.10
C GLY A 205 15.50 6.56 3.52
N SER A 206 14.30 6.86 4.03
CA SER A 206 13.03 6.41 3.46
C SER A 206 12.93 6.81 1.98
N ALA A 207 12.76 5.83 1.09
CA ALA A 207 12.53 6.08 -0.33
C ALA A 207 11.03 6.35 -0.55
N THR A 208 10.61 7.61 -0.47
CA THR A 208 9.20 7.98 -0.64
C THR A 208 8.85 8.24 -2.10
N VAL A 209 7.80 7.60 -2.59
CA VAL A 209 7.20 7.81 -3.92
C VAL A 209 5.93 8.66 -3.77
N ALA A 210 5.80 9.72 -4.55
CA ALA A 210 4.54 10.46 -4.68
C ALA A 210 4.40 11.07 -6.08
N LYS A 211 3.30 10.75 -6.77
CA LYS A 211 3.03 11.21 -8.14
C LYS A 211 2.98 12.75 -8.26
N ASP A 212 2.52 13.43 -7.22
CA ASP A 212 2.42 14.88 -7.13
C ASP A 212 3.78 15.59 -6.96
N GLY A 213 4.87 14.84 -6.81
CA GLY A 213 6.22 15.38 -6.60
C GLY A 213 6.57 15.69 -5.15
N THR A 214 5.69 15.39 -4.18
CA THR A 214 5.97 15.57 -2.74
C THR A 214 6.82 14.45 -2.14
N GLY A 215 7.15 13.41 -2.93
CA GLY A 215 8.05 12.31 -2.59
C GLY A 215 9.40 12.47 -3.27
N LYS A 216 10.41 11.74 -2.79
CA LYS A 216 11.74 11.69 -3.39
C LYS A 216 11.70 11.19 -4.86
N TYR A 217 10.75 10.30 -5.16
CA TYR A 217 10.54 9.76 -6.50
C TYR A 217 9.10 10.03 -6.96
N LYS A 218 8.90 10.21 -8.26
CA LYS A 218 7.55 10.37 -8.85
C LYS A 218 6.92 9.04 -9.29
N THR A 219 7.73 8.01 -9.51
CA THR A 219 7.30 6.68 -9.96
C THR A 219 7.83 5.61 -9.02
N VAL A 220 7.11 4.49 -8.96
CA VAL A 220 7.49 3.33 -8.15
C VAL A 220 8.76 2.70 -8.72
N GLN A 221 8.86 2.58 -10.05
CA GLN A 221 10.04 2.02 -10.70
C GLN A 221 11.30 2.82 -10.40
N ALA A 222 11.25 4.16 -10.40
CA ALA A 222 12.43 4.99 -10.10
C ALA A 222 12.96 4.78 -8.68
N ALA A 223 12.08 4.51 -7.71
CA ALA A 223 12.50 4.19 -6.34
C ALA A 223 13.16 2.82 -6.25
N ILE A 224 12.65 1.81 -6.98
CA ILE A 224 13.26 0.48 -7.07
C ILE A 224 14.60 0.55 -7.79
N ASP A 225 14.69 1.35 -8.86
CA ASP A 225 15.91 1.56 -9.64
C ASP A 225 17.03 2.15 -8.78
N ALA A 226 16.68 3.02 -7.82
CA ALA A 226 17.63 3.60 -6.88
C ALA A 226 18.13 2.62 -5.79
N VAL A 227 17.47 1.48 -5.58
CA VAL A 227 18.01 0.43 -4.70
C VAL A 227 19.20 -0.22 -5.40
N GLY A 228 20.35 -0.24 -4.73
CA GLY A 228 21.57 -0.85 -5.26
C GLY A 228 21.40 -2.35 -5.49
N SER A 229 22.07 -2.87 -6.49
CA SER A 229 22.03 -4.30 -6.79
C SER A 229 22.90 -5.13 -5.84
N GLY A 230 22.53 -6.40 -5.70
CA GLY A 230 23.02 -7.26 -4.63
C GLY A 230 22.58 -6.78 -3.25
N ASN A 231 21.47 -6.03 -3.15
CA ASN A 231 20.99 -5.46 -1.89
C ASN A 231 20.95 -6.51 -0.77
N LYS A 232 21.63 -6.25 0.35
CA LYS A 232 21.74 -7.24 1.44
C LYS A 232 20.83 -6.94 2.63
N SER A 233 20.15 -5.80 2.61
CA SER A 233 19.37 -5.29 3.76
C SER A 233 18.02 -4.76 3.29
N ARG A 234 17.00 -4.85 4.14
CA ARG A 234 15.65 -4.42 3.77
C ARG A 234 15.60 -2.94 3.43
N VAL A 235 15.16 -2.62 2.22
CA VAL A 235 14.86 -1.24 1.79
C VAL A 235 13.36 -1.09 1.65
N THR A 236 12.79 -0.17 2.42
CA THR A 236 11.36 0.13 2.37
C THR A 236 11.11 1.36 1.50
N ILE A 237 10.30 1.17 0.47
CA ILE A 237 9.80 2.19 -0.44
C ILE A 237 8.36 2.48 -0.05
N THR A 238 8.11 3.67 0.48
CA THR A 238 6.76 4.10 0.87
C THR A 238 6.08 4.80 -0.30
N ILE A 239 4.88 4.38 -0.68
CA ILE A 239 4.17 4.89 -1.85
C ILE A 239 2.93 5.66 -1.40
N LYS A 240 2.88 6.96 -1.68
CA LYS A 240 1.71 7.80 -1.35
C LYS A 240 0.51 7.45 -2.24
N PRO A 241 -0.73 7.70 -1.78
CA PRO A 241 -1.94 7.54 -2.57
C PRO A 241 -1.83 8.13 -3.99
N GLY A 242 -2.36 7.40 -4.97
CA GLY A 242 -2.38 7.78 -6.36
C GLY A 242 -2.42 6.59 -7.31
N THR A 243 -2.77 6.87 -8.56
CA THR A 243 -2.68 5.91 -9.67
C THR A 243 -1.37 6.07 -10.41
N TYR A 244 -0.53 5.05 -10.32
CA TYR A 244 0.77 4.88 -10.95
C TYR A 244 0.59 3.97 -12.17
N ARG A 245 0.37 4.60 -13.34
CA ARG A 245 0.28 3.88 -14.61
C ARG A 245 1.68 3.63 -15.16
N GLU A 246 2.29 2.54 -14.73
CA GLU A 246 3.65 2.14 -15.07
C GLU A 246 3.79 0.62 -14.98
N ILE A 247 4.85 0.09 -15.58
CA ILE A 247 5.23 -1.31 -15.37
C ILE A 247 6.31 -1.32 -14.29
N VAL A 248 6.05 -2.06 -13.22
CA VAL A 248 6.96 -2.17 -12.09
C VAL A 248 7.70 -3.50 -12.16
N THR A 249 9.02 -3.49 -12.09
CA THR A 249 9.85 -4.69 -12.02
C THR A 249 10.79 -4.57 -10.83
N VAL A 250 10.69 -5.53 -9.91
CA VAL A 250 11.65 -5.80 -8.84
C VAL A 250 12.63 -6.86 -9.37
N PRO A 251 13.84 -6.47 -9.80
CA PRO A 251 14.79 -7.38 -10.43
C PRO A 251 15.32 -8.46 -9.47
N LYS A 252 15.78 -9.59 -10.02
CA LYS A 252 16.30 -10.72 -9.24
C LYS A 252 17.51 -10.35 -8.37
N ASP A 253 18.35 -9.44 -8.86
CA ASP A 253 19.52 -8.90 -8.19
C ASP A 253 19.19 -7.83 -7.13
N LYS A 254 17.92 -7.51 -6.88
CA LYS A 254 17.51 -6.55 -5.84
C LYS A 254 16.60 -7.21 -4.79
N PRO A 255 17.13 -8.14 -3.98
CA PRO A 255 16.33 -8.76 -2.93
C PRO A 255 16.05 -7.78 -1.77
N PHE A 256 15.18 -8.17 -0.84
CA PHE A 256 14.82 -7.40 0.35
C PHE A 256 14.16 -6.02 0.09
N ILE A 257 13.51 -5.82 -1.06
CA ILE A 257 12.69 -4.62 -1.29
C ILE A 257 11.32 -4.78 -0.64
N SER A 258 10.85 -3.73 0.04
CA SER A 258 9.49 -3.62 0.58
C SER A 258 8.76 -2.47 -0.10
N LEU A 259 7.62 -2.73 -0.74
CA LEU A 259 6.70 -1.68 -1.18
C LEU A 259 5.58 -1.52 -0.15
N ALA A 260 5.44 -0.32 0.42
CA ALA A 260 4.43 -0.07 1.43
C ALA A 260 3.57 1.14 1.02
N GLY A 261 2.32 0.89 0.64
CA GLY A 261 1.38 1.97 0.38
C GLY A 261 1.01 2.68 1.68
N THR A 262 0.99 4.02 1.64
CA THR A 262 0.67 4.87 2.81
C THR A 262 -0.79 5.31 2.83
N GLY A 263 -1.64 4.73 1.96
CA GLY A 263 -3.06 5.02 1.93
C GLY A 263 -3.81 4.46 3.13
N ALA A 264 -5.02 4.96 3.37
CA ALA A 264 -5.92 4.42 4.38
C ALA A 264 -6.33 2.97 4.05
N SER A 265 -6.41 2.69 2.75
CA SER A 265 -6.77 1.40 2.19
C SER A 265 -5.81 1.02 1.06
N ALA A 266 -5.70 -0.29 0.81
CA ALA A 266 -4.92 -0.81 -0.31
C ALA A 266 -5.41 -0.29 -1.67
N LYS A 267 -6.65 0.22 -1.75
CA LYS A 267 -7.24 0.83 -2.95
C LYS A 267 -6.60 2.18 -3.33
N ASP A 268 -6.00 2.87 -2.37
CA ASP A 268 -5.58 4.26 -2.56
C ASP A 268 -4.25 4.37 -3.30
N VAL A 269 -3.45 3.31 -3.30
CA VAL A 269 -2.22 3.19 -4.09
C VAL A 269 -2.47 2.15 -5.17
N LEU A 270 -2.59 2.59 -6.42
CA LEU A 270 -2.86 1.72 -7.57
C LEU A 270 -1.68 1.71 -8.54
N ILE A 271 -1.02 0.57 -8.68
CA ILE A 271 -0.07 0.29 -9.78
C ILE A 271 -0.86 -0.41 -10.89
N VAL A 272 -0.88 0.17 -12.10
CA VAL A 272 -1.77 -0.31 -13.17
C VAL A 272 -1.15 -0.21 -14.56
N ASN A 273 -1.45 -1.18 -15.41
CA ASN A 273 -1.19 -1.16 -16.84
C ASN A 273 -2.21 -2.04 -17.59
N ASN A 274 -2.20 -2.04 -18.92
CA ASN A 274 -3.16 -2.78 -19.75
C ASN A 274 -2.50 -3.71 -20.80
N ARG A 275 -1.30 -4.24 -20.52
CA ARG A 275 -0.68 -5.20 -21.44
C ARG A 275 -1.47 -6.51 -21.44
N HIS A 276 -1.53 -7.17 -22.60
CA HIS A 276 -2.16 -8.47 -22.77
C HIS A 276 -1.26 -9.40 -23.61
N ALA A 277 -1.57 -10.69 -23.62
CA ALA A 277 -0.70 -11.71 -24.18
C ALA A 277 -0.56 -11.67 -25.71
N GLY A 278 -1.55 -11.15 -26.43
CA GLY A 278 -1.46 -11.03 -27.90
C GLY A 278 -0.23 -10.26 -28.36
N ALA A 279 0.18 -9.24 -27.61
CA ALA A 279 1.37 -8.44 -27.93
C ALA A 279 2.62 -8.79 -27.11
N TYR A 280 2.47 -9.35 -25.89
CA TYR A 280 3.57 -9.49 -24.94
C TYR A 280 3.79 -10.92 -24.42
N GLY A 281 2.95 -11.87 -24.83
CA GLY A 281 2.81 -13.16 -24.17
C GLY A 281 2.22 -13.04 -22.76
N THR A 282 1.69 -14.13 -22.21
CA THR A 282 1.06 -14.12 -20.88
C THR A 282 2.01 -13.60 -19.81
N SER A 283 3.22 -14.13 -19.70
CA SER A 283 4.14 -13.68 -18.64
C SER A 283 4.59 -12.23 -18.84
N GLY A 284 4.75 -11.78 -20.08
CA GLY A 284 5.20 -10.41 -20.40
C GLY A 284 4.10 -9.36 -20.27
N SER A 285 2.85 -9.77 -20.06
CA SER A 285 1.71 -8.86 -19.90
C SER A 285 1.58 -8.27 -18.49
N ALA A 286 2.42 -8.69 -17.54
CA ALA A 286 2.32 -8.27 -16.15
C ALA A 286 2.44 -6.75 -15.96
N SER A 287 1.57 -6.19 -15.11
CA SER A 287 1.71 -4.81 -14.62
C SER A 287 2.84 -4.67 -13.59
N MET A 288 3.07 -5.73 -12.81
CA MET A 288 4.18 -5.81 -11.86
C MET A 288 4.87 -7.17 -11.89
N PHE A 289 6.21 -7.16 -11.89
CA PHE A 289 7.09 -8.32 -11.81
C PHE A 289 7.88 -8.31 -10.50
N VAL A 290 7.77 -9.39 -9.72
CA VAL A 290 8.52 -9.60 -8.48
C VAL A 290 9.48 -10.76 -8.68
N ASN A 291 10.72 -10.45 -9.09
CA ASN A 291 11.77 -11.45 -9.34
C ASN A 291 12.83 -11.50 -8.24
N GLY A 292 12.99 -10.42 -7.47
CA GLY A 292 13.88 -10.34 -6.30
C GLY A 292 13.39 -11.20 -5.14
N ALA A 293 14.31 -11.88 -4.46
CA ALA A 293 13.99 -12.66 -3.28
C ALA A 293 13.67 -11.77 -2.06
N ASP A 294 12.98 -12.32 -1.06
CA ASP A 294 12.67 -11.63 0.21
C ASP A 294 11.84 -10.34 0.04
N PHE A 295 11.15 -10.22 -1.09
CA PHE A 295 10.29 -9.11 -1.43
C PHE A 295 9.09 -9.04 -0.50
N THR A 296 8.67 -7.83 -0.15
CA THR A 296 7.37 -7.63 0.49
C THR A 296 6.54 -6.53 -0.13
N ALA A 297 5.22 -6.70 -0.15
CA ALA A 297 4.29 -5.61 -0.46
C ALA A 297 3.19 -5.52 0.60
N SER A 298 2.80 -4.30 0.95
CA SER A 298 1.67 -4.06 1.83
C SER A 298 0.83 -2.86 1.43
N ASN A 299 -0.49 -2.96 1.64
CA ASN A 299 -1.42 -1.85 1.56
C ASN A 299 -1.41 -1.11 0.21
N LEU A 300 -1.45 -1.88 -0.88
CA LEU A 300 -1.49 -1.35 -2.25
C LEU A 300 -2.29 -2.27 -3.19
N THR A 301 -2.69 -1.74 -4.34
CA THR A 301 -3.36 -2.46 -5.41
C THR A 301 -2.42 -2.59 -6.61
N VAL A 302 -2.31 -3.79 -7.16
CA VAL A 302 -1.73 -4.06 -8.48
C VAL A 302 -2.86 -4.51 -9.39
N SER A 303 -3.05 -3.84 -10.52
CA SER A 303 -4.13 -4.14 -11.46
C SER A 303 -3.61 -4.29 -12.87
N ASN A 304 -4.18 -5.18 -13.65
CA ASN A 304 -4.20 -5.08 -15.11
C ASN A 304 -5.59 -4.63 -15.54
N ASP A 305 -5.69 -3.51 -16.26
CA ASP A 305 -6.95 -2.92 -16.71
C ASP A 305 -7.22 -3.13 -18.20
N PHE A 306 -6.64 -4.19 -18.78
CA PHE A 306 -6.97 -4.63 -20.14
C PHE A 306 -8.44 -5.01 -20.28
N ASP A 307 -9.07 -4.49 -21.34
CA ASP A 307 -10.45 -4.83 -21.70
C ASP A 307 -10.47 -6.07 -22.60
N GLU A 308 -10.89 -7.21 -22.05
CA GLU A 308 -10.96 -8.49 -22.78
C GLU A 308 -11.87 -8.45 -24.02
N THR A 309 -12.80 -7.49 -24.08
CA THR A 309 -13.73 -7.34 -25.22
C THR A 309 -13.10 -6.59 -26.40
N SER A 310 -11.93 -5.98 -26.19
CA SER A 310 -11.25 -5.16 -27.20
C SER A 310 -10.49 -5.96 -28.27
N THR A 311 -10.27 -7.26 -28.07
CA THR A 311 -9.55 -8.14 -29.02
C THR A 311 -10.28 -9.48 -29.17
N ALA A 312 -10.05 -10.18 -30.30
CA ALA A 312 -10.65 -11.50 -30.54
C ALA A 312 -9.86 -12.65 -29.90
N ASP A 313 -8.56 -12.46 -29.66
CA ASP A 313 -7.65 -13.43 -29.08
C ASP A 313 -6.63 -12.77 -28.14
N GLY A 314 -5.82 -13.60 -27.47
CA GLY A 314 -4.73 -13.14 -26.59
C GLY A 314 -5.19 -12.38 -25.35
N HIS A 315 -6.33 -12.76 -24.76
CA HIS A 315 -6.98 -12.04 -23.65
C HIS A 315 -6.21 -12.05 -22.33
N GLN A 316 -5.22 -12.95 -22.16
CA GLN A 316 -4.50 -13.11 -20.90
C GLN A 316 -3.77 -11.81 -20.51
N ALA A 317 -4.05 -11.29 -19.32
CA ALA A 317 -3.57 -9.97 -18.89
C ALA A 317 -3.16 -10.00 -17.41
N VAL A 318 -1.87 -10.23 -17.16
CA VAL A 318 -1.35 -10.44 -15.80
C VAL A 318 -1.30 -9.10 -15.05
N ALA A 319 -1.78 -9.07 -13.82
CA ALA A 319 -1.57 -7.95 -12.91
C ALA A 319 -0.24 -8.09 -12.18
N LEU A 320 -0.01 -9.24 -11.54
CA LEU A 320 1.17 -9.52 -10.75
C LEU A 320 1.81 -10.85 -11.16
N ASN A 321 3.10 -10.80 -11.49
CA ASN A 321 3.95 -11.96 -11.77
C ASN A 321 4.99 -12.12 -10.65
N VAL A 322 4.91 -13.22 -9.90
CA VAL A 322 5.82 -13.56 -8.79
C VAL A 322 6.78 -14.67 -9.24
N GLY A 323 8.03 -14.30 -9.48
CA GLY A 323 9.12 -15.22 -9.83
C GLY A 323 10.23 -15.34 -8.79
N GLY A 324 10.24 -14.47 -7.78
CA GLY A 324 11.19 -14.48 -6.66
C GLY A 324 10.76 -15.43 -5.54
N ASP A 325 11.74 -15.98 -4.82
CA ASP A 325 11.48 -16.80 -3.62
C ASP A 325 11.31 -15.92 -2.37
N ARG A 326 10.53 -16.40 -1.40
CA ARG A 326 10.24 -15.72 -0.13
C ARG A 326 9.50 -14.38 -0.29
N ALA A 327 8.56 -14.30 -1.23
CA ALA A 327 7.76 -13.09 -1.43
C ALA A 327 6.54 -13.05 -0.48
N ALA A 328 6.31 -11.95 0.24
CA ALA A 328 5.15 -11.82 1.13
C ALA A 328 4.30 -10.57 0.85
N PHE A 329 2.98 -10.76 0.80
CA PHE A 329 1.99 -9.76 0.43
C PHE A 329 0.95 -9.68 1.56
N SER A 330 0.75 -8.49 2.12
CA SER A 330 -0.18 -8.27 3.24
C SER A 330 -1.12 -7.10 2.95
N ASN A 331 -2.44 -7.34 2.98
CA ASN A 331 -3.41 -6.32 2.58
C ASN A 331 -3.09 -5.75 1.18
N VAL A 332 -2.86 -6.65 0.22
CA VAL A 332 -2.64 -6.30 -1.18
C VAL A 332 -3.87 -6.69 -1.98
N ARG A 333 -4.23 -5.88 -2.98
CA ARG A 333 -5.28 -6.20 -3.95
C ARG A 333 -4.64 -6.52 -5.29
N VAL A 334 -4.95 -7.67 -5.88
CA VAL A 334 -4.50 -8.07 -7.21
C VAL A 334 -5.72 -8.20 -8.11
N LEU A 335 -5.85 -7.32 -9.11
CA LEU A 335 -7.06 -7.17 -9.90
C LEU A 335 -6.78 -7.39 -11.38
N GLY A 336 -7.64 -8.15 -12.05
CA GLY A 336 -7.59 -8.36 -13.50
C GLY A 336 -8.80 -9.15 -13.96
N ASP A 337 -8.70 -9.71 -15.16
CA ASP A 337 -9.66 -10.66 -15.71
C ASP A 337 -9.00 -12.04 -15.83
N GLN A 338 -8.73 -12.53 -17.05
CA GLN A 338 -8.01 -13.76 -17.29
C GLN A 338 -6.52 -13.62 -16.91
N ASP A 339 -6.00 -14.64 -16.22
CA ASP A 339 -4.58 -14.75 -15.83
C ASP A 339 -4.11 -13.62 -14.89
N THR A 340 -4.94 -13.18 -13.94
CA THR A 340 -4.64 -12.04 -13.05
C THR A 340 -3.34 -12.18 -12.23
N LEU A 341 -3.10 -13.32 -11.59
CA LEU A 341 -1.98 -13.55 -10.69
C LEU A 341 -1.16 -14.77 -11.13
N LEU A 342 0.04 -14.51 -11.64
CA LEU A 342 1.01 -15.53 -12.04
C LEU A 342 1.98 -15.82 -10.89
N ILE A 343 1.81 -16.95 -10.23
CA ILE A 343 2.78 -17.54 -9.30
C ILE A 343 3.79 -18.35 -10.13
N ASN A 344 4.74 -17.65 -10.75
CA ASN A 344 5.67 -18.23 -11.71
C ASN A 344 6.64 -19.23 -11.05
N ALA A 345 7.27 -18.83 -9.95
CA ALA A 345 8.28 -19.63 -9.24
C ALA A 345 8.43 -19.20 -7.78
N GLY A 346 9.22 -19.96 -7.01
CA GLY A 346 9.52 -19.66 -5.60
C GLY A 346 8.32 -19.87 -4.67
N ARG A 347 8.52 -19.55 -3.39
CA ARG A 347 7.46 -19.55 -2.38
C ARG A 347 6.93 -18.14 -2.15
N SER A 348 5.61 -18.02 -2.06
CA SER A 348 4.91 -16.76 -1.82
C SER A 348 3.80 -16.88 -0.77
N TYR A 349 3.59 -15.83 0.01
CA TYR A 349 2.56 -15.76 1.06
C TYR A 349 1.69 -14.53 0.88
N PHE A 350 0.40 -14.72 0.68
CA PHE A 350 -0.62 -13.68 0.61
C PHE A 350 -1.49 -13.78 1.86
N THR A 351 -1.51 -12.73 2.68
CA THR A 351 -2.32 -12.67 3.90
C THR A 351 -3.24 -11.46 3.88
N LYS A 352 -4.49 -11.63 4.32
CA LYS A 352 -5.50 -10.54 4.36
C LYS A 352 -5.60 -9.79 3.03
N SER A 353 -5.40 -10.51 1.93
CA SER A 353 -5.28 -9.93 0.59
C SER A 353 -6.55 -10.22 -0.20
N TYR A 354 -6.72 -9.50 -1.30
CA TYR A 354 -7.86 -9.65 -2.19
C TYR A 354 -7.36 -9.97 -3.60
N VAL A 355 -7.90 -11.01 -4.21
CA VAL A 355 -7.60 -11.38 -5.61
C VAL A 355 -8.92 -11.52 -6.36
N GLU A 356 -9.06 -10.84 -7.50
CA GLU A 356 -10.22 -11.01 -8.38
C GLU A 356 -9.82 -11.30 -9.81
N GLY A 357 -10.64 -12.07 -10.52
CA GLY A 357 -10.47 -12.36 -11.94
C GLY A 357 -11.58 -13.23 -12.51
N THR A 358 -11.34 -13.79 -13.69
CA THR A 358 -12.32 -14.58 -14.44
C THR A 358 -11.84 -16.01 -14.70
N VAL A 359 -10.90 -16.20 -15.63
CA VAL A 359 -10.37 -17.51 -16.04
C VAL A 359 -8.92 -17.63 -15.55
N ASP A 360 -8.60 -18.75 -14.90
CA ASP A 360 -7.25 -19.12 -14.46
C ASP A 360 -6.54 -18.01 -13.67
N PHE A 361 -7.30 -17.23 -12.91
CA PHE A 361 -6.80 -15.95 -12.41
C PHE A 361 -5.79 -16.10 -11.26
N ILE A 362 -5.59 -17.31 -10.73
CA ILE A 362 -4.41 -17.69 -9.94
C ILE A 362 -3.74 -18.90 -10.61
N PHE A 363 -2.58 -18.71 -11.23
CA PHE A 363 -1.96 -19.76 -12.04
C PHE A 363 -0.43 -19.77 -11.95
N GLY A 364 0.18 -20.86 -12.41
CA GLY A 364 1.64 -21.00 -12.46
C GLY A 364 2.20 -22.24 -11.75
N GLY A 365 3.52 -22.31 -11.64
CA GLY A 365 4.25 -23.48 -11.13
C GLY A 365 4.85 -23.31 -9.72
N GLY A 366 4.85 -22.10 -9.16
CA GLY A 366 5.41 -21.84 -7.85
C GLY A 366 4.54 -22.32 -6.68
N THR A 367 5.04 -22.11 -5.47
CA THR A 367 4.31 -22.43 -4.22
C THR A 367 3.68 -21.15 -3.68
N ALA A 368 2.37 -21.14 -3.46
CA ALA A 368 1.67 -19.98 -2.90
C ALA A 368 0.71 -20.39 -1.79
N VAL A 369 0.69 -19.59 -0.73
CA VAL A 369 -0.30 -19.70 0.35
C VAL A 369 -1.14 -18.42 0.37
N PHE A 370 -2.44 -18.56 0.19
CA PHE A 370 -3.45 -17.53 0.40
C PHE A 370 -4.13 -17.80 1.73
N ASP A 371 -3.88 -16.95 2.71
CA ASP A 371 -4.32 -17.13 4.09
C ASP A 371 -5.19 -15.97 4.54
N SER A 372 -6.36 -16.26 5.12
CA SER A 372 -7.30 -15.23 5.57
C SER A 372 -7.59 -14.18 4.50
N SER A 373 -7.71 -14.60 3.24
CA SER A 373 -7.81 -13.73 2.07
C SER A 373 -9.17 -13.87 1.38
N ASP A 374 -9.53 -12.88 0.58
CA ASP A 374 -10.76 -12.88 -0.21
C ASP A 374 -10.43 -13.13 -1.69
N ILE A 375 -11.09 -14.12 -2.27
CA ILE A 375 -10.90 -14.53 -3.66
C ILE A 375 -12.26 -14.42 -4.36
N TYR A 376 -12.32 -13.57 -5.40
CA TYR A 376 -13.57 -13.19 -6.05
C TYR A 376 -13.55 -13.52 -7.56
N GLU A 377 -14.44 -14.41 -7.97
CA GLU A 377 -14.70 -14.67 -9.39
C GLU A 377 -15.73 -13.65 -9.91
N LYS A 378 -15.34 -12.83 -10.89
CA LYS A 378 -16.19 -11.70 -11.33
C LYS A 378 -17.01 -11.98 -12.59
N ARG A 379 -16.77 -13.08 -13.32
CA ARG A 379 -17.49 -13.40 -14.56
C ARG A 379 -18.81 -14.08 -14.23
N SER A 380 -19.93 -13.53 -14.72
CA SER A 380 -21.25 -14.14 -14.49
C SER A 380 -21.39 -15.58 -15.00
N THR A 381 -20.60 -15.98 -16.01
CA THR A 381 -20.55 -17.37 -16.52
C THR A 381 -19.61 -18.28 -15.73
N GLY A 382 -18.85 -17.73 -14.78
CA GLY A 382 -17.81 -18.41 -14.03
C GLY A 382 -16.57 -18.76 -14.85
N GLY A 383 -15.62 -19.36 -14.17
CA GLY A 383 -14.36 -19.87 -14.71
C GLY A 383 -13.60 -20.68 -13.66
N PRO A 384 -12.45 -21.27 -14.03
CA PRO A 384 -11.52 -21.85 -13.07
C PRO A 384 -10.82 -20.76 -12.27
N LEU A 385 -10.93 -20.84 -10.94
CA LEU A 385 -10.18 -20.00 -10.00
C LEU A 385 -8.67 -20.20 -10.17
N THR A 386 -8.25 -21.47 -10.20
CA THR A 386 -6.83 -21.83 -10.24
C THR A 386 -6.44 -22.63 -11.47
N ALA A 387 -5.23 -22.39 -11.99
CA ALA A 387 -4.60 -23.23 -13.01
C ALA A 387 -3.16 -23.60 -12.61
N ALA A 388 -3.03 -24.67 -11.83
CA ALA A 388 -1.76 -25.08 -11.26
C ALA A 388 -0.90 -25.90 -12.25
N LYS A 389 0.37 -25.55 -12.35
CA LYS A 389 1.41 -26.26 -13.12
C LYS A 389 2.57 -26.70 -12.23
N THR A 390 2.27 -27.02 -10.98
CA THR A 390 3.25 -27.56 -10.03
C THR A 390 3.88 -28.83 -10.60
N ASP A 391 5.21 -28.89 -10.63
CA ASP A 391 5.93 -30.07 -11.10
C ASP A 391 5.71 -31.27 -10.18
N ALA A 392 5.80 -32.49 -10.75
CA ALA A 392 5.58 -33.73 -10.01
C ALA A 392 6.54 -33.92 -8.82
N GLY A 393 7.80 -33.47 -8.97
CA GLY A 393 8.81 -33.51 -7.90
C GLY A 393 8.62 -32.45 -6.81
N THR A 394 7.78 -31.43 -7.06
CA THR A 394 7.51 -30.36 -6.10
C THR A 394 6.30 -30.74 -5.25
N LYS A 395 6.47 -30.84 -3.93
CA LYS A 395 5.41 -31.28 -3.01
C LYS A 395 4.24 -30.30 -2.91
N TYR A 396 4.52 -29.00 -2.89
CA TYR A 396 3.55 -27.95 -2.59
C TYR A 396 3.34 -27.00 -3.78
N GLY A 397 2.09 -26.85 -4.21
CA GLY A 397 1.63 -25.87 -5.18
C GLY A 397 0.85 -24.75 -4.47
N PHE A 398 -0.46 -24.68 -4.70
CA PHE A 398 -1.30 -23.64 -4.12
C PHE A 398 -2.07 -24.14 -2.89
N LEU A 399 -2.09 -23.30 -1.85
CA LEU A 399 -2.89 -23.47 -0.65
C LEU A 399 -3.81 -22.27 -0.48
N ILE A 400 -5.12 -22.50 -0.49
CA ILE A 400 -6.13 -21.53 -0.06
C ILE A 400 -6.59 -21.96 1.33
N HIS A 401 -6.27 -21.18 2.35
CA HIS A 401 -6.45 -21.51 3.75
C HIS A 401 -7.20 -20.39 4.48
N LYS A 402 -8.23 -20.75 5.26
CA LYS A 402 -9.04 -19.81 6.05
C LYS A 402 -9.52 -18.58 5.27
N SER A 403 -9.78 -18.78 3.98
CA SER A 403 -10.09 -17.70 3.03
C SER A 403 -11.55 -17.75 2.61
N ASN A 404 -12.06 -16.68 2.00
CA ASN A 404 -13.39 -16.65 1.43
C ASN A 404 -13.29 -16.76 -0.09
N ILE A 405 -14.02 -17.72 -0.67
CA ILE A 405 -14.22 -17.82 -2.11
C ILE A 405 -15.65 -17.39 -2.41
N THR A 406 -15.77 -16.30 -3.16
CA THR A 406 -17.05 -15.69 -3.55
C THR A 406 -17.05 -15.38 -5.05
N GLY A 407 -18.19 -15.00 -5.59
CA GLY A 407 -18.25 -14.65 -7.01
C GLY A 407 -19.59 -14.08 -7.46
N ALA A 408 -19.63 -13.63 -8.70
CA ALA A 408 -20.73 -12.88 -9.29
C ALA A 408 -22.00 -13.71 -9.51
N LYS A 409 -21.88 -15.04 -9.65
CA LYS A 409 -23.00 -15.93 -9.95
C LYS A 409 -22.88 -17.27 -9.23
N ASN A 410 -23.99 -17.74 -8.68
CA ASN A 410 -24.05 -19.03 -8.02
C ASN A 410 -23.85 -20.20 -9.01
N ASN A 411 -23.14 -21.24 -8.57
CA ASN A 411 -22.98 -22.53 -9.22
C ASN A 411 -22.32 -22.48 -10.62
N THR A 412 -21.41 -21.53 -10.84
CA THR A 412 -20.70 -21.35 -12.12
C THR A 412 -19.19 -21.54 -12.00
N THR A 413 -18.59 -21.20 -10.86
CA THR A 413 -17.14 -21.17 -10.65
C THR A 413 -16.58 -22.57 -10.35
N THR A 414 -15.43 -22.92 -10.93
CA THR A 414 -14.67 -24.13 -10.54
C THR A 414 -13.45 -23.73 -9.71
N LEU A 415 -13.09 -24.52 -8.70
CA LEU A 415 -11.91 -24.32 -7.84
C LEU A 415 -10.60 -24.37 -8.63
N GLY A 416 -10.54 -25.13 -9.73
CA GLY A 416 -9.40 -25.09 -10.64
C GLY A 416 -9.33 -26.18 -11.69
N ARG A 417 -8.26 -26.10 -12.48
CA ARG A 417 -7.90 -27.06 -13.52
C ARG A 417 -6.38 -27.27 -13.62
N PRO A 418 -5.90 -28.43 -14.09
CA PRO A 418 -4.48 -28.74 -14.10
C PRO A 418 -3.78 -28.26 -15.38
N TRP A 419 -3.13 -27.09 -15.31
CA TRP A 419 -2.28 -26.63 -16.42
C TRP A 419 -1.08 -27.57 -16.63
N GLY A 420 -0.52 -28.10 -15.55
CA GLY A 420 0.43 -29.21 -15.57
C GLY A 420 -0.22 -30.51 -15.07
N PRO A 421 0.20 -31.69 -15.57
CA PRO A 421 -0.42 -32.97 -15.23
C PRO A 421 -0.35 -33.32 -13.73
N ALA A 422 0.62 -32.76 -13.00
CA ALA A 422 0.81 -32.95 -11.56
C ALA A 422 0.45 -31.71 -10.71
N GLY A 423 -0.32 -30.76 -11.28
CA GLY A 423 -0.74 -29.54 -10.61
C GLY A 423 -1.32 -29.81 -9.22
N GLN A 424 -0.96 -28.99 -8.23
CA GLN A 424 -1.34 -29.20 -6.84
C GLN A 424 -2.09 -27.98 -6.32
N VAL A 425 -3.30 -28.22 -5.82
CA VAL A 425 -4.15 -27.22 -5.17
C VAL A 425 -4.80 -27.84 -3.96
N LEU A 426 -4.76 -27.15 -2.82
CA LEU A 426 -5.53 -27.50 -1.64
C LEU A 426 -6.36 -26.28 -1.22
N VAL A 427 -7.67 -26.47 -1.08
CA VAL A 427 -8.57 -25.50 -0.44
C VAL A 427 -8.98 -26.05 0.91
N ARG A 428 -8.62 -25.39 2.01
CA ARG A 428 -8.87 -25.91 3.35
C ARG A 428 -9.37 -24.87 4.34
N GLU A 429 -10.23 -25.31 5.25
CA GLU A 429 -10.79 -24.50 6.35
C GLU A 429 -11.32 -23.15 5.85
N SER A 430 -11.77 -23.11 4.60
CA SER A 430 -12.16 -21.90 3.88
C SER A 430 -13.66 -21.90 3.66
N ASN A 431 -14.23 -20.70 3.54
CA ASN A 431 -15.64 -20.54 3.26
C ASN A 431 -15.86 -20.42 1.74
N LEU A 432 -16.57 -21.39 1.17
CA LEU A 432 -16.91 -21.45 -0.24
C LEU A 432 -18.38 -21.05 -0.37
N SER A 433 -18.63 -19.87 -0.96
CA SER A 433 -20.01 -19.42 -1.19
C SER A 433 -20.72 -20.26 -2.26
N ALA A 434 -22.02 -20.01 -2.44
CA ALA A 434 -22.82 -20.66 -3.48
C ALA A 434 -22.30 -20.42 -4.92
N THR A 435 -21.28 -19.58 -5.13
CA THR A 435 -20.60 -19.39 -6.42
C THR A 435 -19.97 -20.68 -6.96
N VAL A 436 -19.44 -21.52 -6.06
CA VAL A 436 -18.68 -22.71 -6.46
C VAL A 436 -19.64 -23.78 -6.99
N LYS A 437 -19.32 -24.30 -8.17
CA LYS A 437 -20.06 -25.36 -8.83
C LYS A 437 -19.94 -26.67 -8.04
N THR A 438 -21.04 -27.10 -7.41
CA THR A 438 -21.00 -28.28 -6.52
C THR A 438 -20.96 -29.61 -7.27
N SER A 439 -21.56 -29.67 -8.47
CA SER A 439 -21.59 -30.88 -9.30
C SER A 439 -20.25 -31.21 -9.96
N GLN A 440 -19.43 -30.20 -10.25
CA GLN A 440 -18.11 -30.37 -10.87
C GLN A 440 -17.18 -29.21 -10.47
N PRO A 441 -16.63 -29.23 -9.25
CA PRO A 441 -15.81 -28.14 -8.72
C PRO A 441 -14.40 -28.10 -9.31
N TRP A 442 -13.93 -29.19 -9.91
CA TRP A 442 -12.65 -29.26 -10.61
C TRP A 442 -12.89 -29.61 -12.08
N THR A 443 -12.11 -29.06 -13.01
CA THR A 443 -12.29 -29.33 -14.44
C THR A 443 -10.98 -29.70 -15.12
N ASP A 444 -11.06 -30.42 -16.23
CA ASP A 444 -9.89 -30.78 -17.03
C ASP A 444 -9.33 -29.55 -17.77
N MET A 445 -8.06 -29.61 -18.16
CA MET A 445 -7.42 -28.64 -19.04
C MET A 445 -6.69 -29.37 -20.15
N SER A 446 -7.16 -29.19 -21.39
CA SER A 446 -6.64 -29.94 -22.54
C SER A 446 -6.62 -31.45 -22.25
N SER A 447 -5.47 -32.13 -22.38
CA SER A 447 -5.31 -33.56 -22.07
C SER A 447 -5.05 -33.87 -20.59
N ASN A 448 -4.86 -32.86 -19.73
CA ASN A 448 -4.62 -33.08 -18.31
C ASN A 448 -5.96 -33.24 -17.58
N SER A 449 -6.16 -34.40 -16.97
CA SER A 449 -7.36 -34.64 -16.17
C SER A 449 -7.21 -34.15 -14.73
N TRP A 450 -8.24 -33.48 -14.19
CA TRP A 450 -8.28 -33.07 -12.78
C TRP A 450 -8.20 -34.27 -11.83
N LYS A 451 -8.64 -35.46 -12.26
CA LYS A 451 -8.58 -36.70 -11.49
C LYS A 451 -7.15 -37.20 -11.26
N ASN A 452 -6.24 -36.86 -12.16
CA ASN A 452 -4.82 -37.21 -12.06
C ASN A 452 -4.01 -36.11 -11.35
N ALA A 453 -4.59 -34.92 -11.16
CA ALA A 453 -3.98 -33.81 -10.46
C ALA A 453 -4.07 -34.00 -8.94
N ARG A 454 -3.26 -33.23 -8.20
CA ARG A 454 -3.21 -33.28 -6.73
C ARG A 454 -4.16 -32.25 -6.13
N PHE A 455 -5.43 -32.31 -6.52
CA PHE A 455 -6.48 -31.39 -6.09
C PHE A 455 -7.26 -31.95 -4.92
N HIS A 456 -7.27 -31.20 -3.81
CA HIS A 456 -7.90 -31.65 -2.58
C HIS A 456 -8.64 -30.52 -1.87
N GLU A 457 -9.55 -30.92 -1.00
CA GLU A 457 -10.24 -30.05 -0.06
C GLU A 457 -10.09 -30.58 1.38
N TYR A 458 -10.28 -29.72 2.39
CA TYR A 458 -10.28 -30.14 3.79
C TYR A 458 -11.09 -29.19 4.67
N LYS A 459 -12.16 -29.68 5.29
CA LYS A 459 -13.01 -28.94 6.27
C LYS A 459 -13.43 -27.54 5.78
N ASN A 460 -13.74 -27.42 4.49
CA ASN A 460 -14.35 -26.22 3.94
C ASN A 460 -15.81 -26.08 4.40
N THR A 461 -16.29 -24.85 4.51
CA THR A 461 -17.67 -24.51 4.91
C THR A 461 -18.37 -23.71 3.83
N GLY A 462 -19.68 -23.48 3.98
CA GLY A 462 -20.48 -22.65 3.05
C GLY A 462 -21.18 -23.46 1.96
N ALA A 463 -22.10 -22.81 1.25
CA ALA A 463 -23.00 -23.46 0.29
C ALA A 463 -22.29 -24.06 -0.94
N GLY A 464 -21.07 -23.62 -1.24
CA GLY A 464 -20.22 -24.16 -2.29
C GLY A 464 -19.26 -25.25 -1.80
N ALA A 465 -19.24 -25.56 -0.51
CA ALA A 465 -18.47 -26.67 0.04
C ALA A 465 -19.28 -27.98 -0.05
N GLY A 466 -18.57 -29.10 -0.08
CA GLY A 466 -19.21 -30.41 -0.11
C GLY A 466 -18.19 -31.54 -0.02
N THR A 467 -18.69 -32.77 -0.07
CA THR A 467 -17.88 -33.99 -0.15
C THR A 467 -18.41 -34.86 -1.29
N GLY A 468 -17.61 -35.82 -1.76
CA GLY A 468 -18.02 -36.73 -2.83
C GLY A 468 -16.86 -37.16 -3.72
N SER A 469 -17.14 -38.04 -4.68
CA SER A 469 -16.14 -38.55 -5.63
C SER A 469 -15.56 -37.48 -6.55
N ASN A 470 -16.27 -36.36 -6.72
CA ASN A 470 -15.82 -35.17 -7.45
C ASN A 470 -15.05 -34.16 -6.58
N ARG A 471 -14.82 -34.47 -5.29
CA ARG A 471 -14.21 -33.60 -4.28
C ARG A 471 -13.24 -34.37 -3.39
N PRO A 472 -12.04 -34.72 -3.88
CA PRO A 472 -11.06 -35.45 -3.06
C PRO A 472 -10.79 -34.71 -1.75
N GLN A 473 -10.93 -35.41 -0.62
CA GLN A 473 -10.71 -34.85 0.72
C GLN A 473 -9.38 -35.33 1.29
N LEU A 474 -8.70 -34.48 2.03
CA LEU A 474 -7.65 -34.93 2.94
C LEU A 474 -8.27 -35.47 4.24
N SER A 475 -7.67 -36.54 4.79
CA SER A 475 -7.88 -36.90 6.20
C SER A 475 -7.19 -35.90 7.14
N ASP A 476 -7.56 -35.88 8.41
CA ASP A 476 -6.92 -35.03 9.43
C ASP A 476 -5.39 -35.26 9.49
N SER A 477 -4.95 -36.52 9.39
CA SER A 477 -3.53 -36.89 9.38
C SER A 477 -2.78 -36.34 8.16
N GLN A 478 -3.39 -36.42 6.99
CA GLN A 478 -2.82 -35.85 5.78
C GLN A 478 -2.82 -34.32 5.87
N ALA A 479 -3.92 -33.70 6.32
CA ALA A 479 -4.03 -32.26 6.45
C ALA A 479 -2.96 -31.67 7.40
N ALA A 480 -2.49 -32.41 8.40
CA ALA A 480 -1.37 -31.98 9.25
C ALA A 480 -0.05 -31.78 8.45
N GLU A 481 0.09 -32.40 7.27
CA GLU A 481 1.23 -32.22 6.36
C GLU A 481 1.09 -31.02 5.40
N TYR A 482 -0.06 -30.37 5.39
CA TYR A 482 -0.42 -29.30 4.43
C TYR A 482 -0.83 -28.00 5.14
N THR A 483 -0.04 -27.57 6.12
CA THR A 483 -0.20 -26.27 6.81
C THR A 483 0.52 -25.14 6.06
N PRO A 484 0.11 -23.87 6.23
CA PRO A 484 0.86 -22.70 5.74
C PRO A 484 2.35 -22.76 6.06
N GLN A 485 2.70 -23.15 7.28
CA GLN A 485 4.09 -23.25 7.75
C GLN A 485 4.88 -24.29 6.96
N LYS A 486 4.28 -25.44 6.61
CA LYS A 486 4.94 -26.49 5.83
C LYS A 486 5.07 -26.13 4.36
N TYR A 487 4.07 -25.47 3.77
CA TYR A 487 4.15 -24.95 2.39
C TYR A 487 5.31 -23.97 2.21
N LEU A 488 5.53 -23.11 3.21
CA LEU A 488 6.50 -22.01 3.13
C LEU A 488 7.85 -22.39 3.74
N ALA A 489 7.96 -23.57 4.37
CA ALA A 489 9.20 -24.06 4.93
C ALA A 489 10.28 -24.28 3.85
N GLY A 490 11.53 -24.21 4.27
CA GLY A 490 12.73 -24.49 3.49
C GLY A 490 13.94 -24.62 4.42
N SER A 491 15.11 -24.92 3.86
CA SER A 491 16.37 -24.97 4.62
C SER A 491 16.84 -23.58 5.09
N ASP A 492 16.13 -22.52 4.71
CA ASP A 492 16.48 -21.12 4.94
C ASP A 492 15.70 -20.46 6.08
N ASN A 493 14.93 -21.23 6.86
CA ASN A 493 14.21 -20.78 8.05
C ASN A 493 13.23 -19.60 7.78
N TRP A 494 12.75 -19.45 6.54
CA TRP A 494 11.73 -18.46 6.22
C TRP A 494 10.39 -18.81 6.88
N LYS A 495 9.90 -17.92 7.74
CA LYS A 495 8.71 -18.13 8.58
C LYS A 495 7.77 -16.92 8.51
N PRO A 496 7.13 -16.67 7.36
CA PRO A 496 6.29 -15.47 7.17
C PRO A 496 4.91 -15.59 7.84
N VAL A 497 4.45 -16.79 8.20
CA VAL A 497 3.14 -17.01 8.83
C VAL A 497 3.13 -16.40 10.23
N GLY A 498 2.26 -15.43 10.45
CA GLY A 498 2.19 -14.67 11.69
C GLY A 498 3.30 -13.62 11.87
N ALA A 499 4.19 -13.45 10.89
CA ALA A 499 5.16 -12.35 10.87
C ALA A 499 4.52 -11.08 10.29
N THR A 500 4.79 -9.92 10.91
CA THR A 500 4.39 -8.62 10.36
C THR A 500 5.20 -8.29 9.11
N VAL A 501 4.52 -8.18 7.97
CA VAL A 501 5.08 -7.60 6.75
C VAL A 501 5.29 -6.10 6.97
N PRO A 502 6.46 -5.51 6.66
CA PRO A 502 6.74 -4.11 6.92
C PRO A 502 5.69 -3.20 6.26
N THR A 503 4.93 -2.49 7.08
CA THR A 503 4.02 -1.41 6.67
C THR A 503 4.73 -0.07 6.80
N ALA A 504 4.32 0.93 6.02
CA ALA A 504 4.87 2.28 6.10
C ALA A 504 4.48 2.89 7.45
N SER A 505 5.37 2.80 8.43
CA SER A 505 5.23 3.53 9.70
C SER A 505 5.87 4.90 9.56
N ALA A 506 5.09 5.96 9.79
CA ALA A 506 5.65 7.27 10.06
C ALA A 506 6.58 7.16 11.28
N THR A 507 7.80 7.69 11.15
CA THR A 507 8.81 7.69 12.21
C THR A 507 8.26 8.18 13.54
N SER A 508 8.37 7.35 14.57
CA SER A 508 8.51 7.74 15.97
C SER A 508 9.37 6.67 16.65
N ALA A 509 10.41 7.10 17.37
CA ALA A 509 11.48 6.24 17.86
C ALA A 509 11.12 5.42 19.11
N THR A 510 11.92 4.36 19.31
CA THR A 510 12.23 3.59 20.53
C THR A 510 11.46 2.29 20.85
N GLY A 511 12.25 1.23 21.10
CA GLY A 511 11.93 0.14 22.02
C GLY A 511 11.44 -1.18 21.40
N ALA A 512 12.31 -2.19 21.31
CA ALA A 512 11.95 -3.56 20.91
C ALA A 512 11.19 -4.32 22.01
N SER A 513 10.17 -5.11 21.64
CA SER A 513 9.96 -6.48 22.16
C SER A 513 8.86 -7.23 21.40
N THR A 514 9.23 -8.41 20.90
CA THR A 514 8.46 -9.62 20.53
C THR A 514 6.91 -9.61 20.56
N THR A 515 6.25 -9.96 19.46
CA THR A 515 4.83 -10.40 19.42
C THR A 515 4.62 -11.37 18.24
N SER A 516 4.14 -12.62 18.36
CA SER A 516 2.79 -13.08 18.78
C SER A 516 1.63 -12.38 18.04
N SER A 517 1.17 -12.98 16.93
CA SER A 517 -0.16 -12.91 16.27
C SER A 517 -1.09 -11.67 16.35
N ALA A 518 -0.63 -10.46 16.66
CA ALA A 518 -1.53 -9.35 17.02
C ALA A 518 -2.14 -8.60 15.82
N GLY A 519 -3.41 -8.20 15.94
CA GLY A 519 -4.15 -7.34 15.00
C GLY A 519 -3.62 -5.90 14.93
N ARG A 520 -4.40 -4.99 14.31
CA ARG A 520 -4.08 -3.56 14.15
C ARG A 520 -3.68 -2.96 15.50
N THR A 521 -2.48 -2.43 15.64
CA THR A 521 -2.04 -1.77 16.88
C THR A 521 -2.81 -0.47 17.07
N TRP A 522 -3.31 -0.24 18.28
CA TRP A 522 -4.10 0.92 18.63
C TRP A 522 -3.34 1.84 19.58
N SER A 523 -3.34 3.15 19.30
CA SER A 523 -2.75 4.17 20.16
C SER A 523 -3.36 4.11 21.57
N ASP A 524 -2.57 4.38 22.61
CA ASP A 524 -3.04 4.62 23.98
C ASP A 524 -3.30 6.10 24.27
N LYS A 525 -3.16 6.96 23.25
CA LYS A 525 -3.44 8.39 23.29
C LYS A 525 -4.63 8.72 22.40
N ALA A 526 -5.48 9.61 22.91
CA ALA A 526 -6.58 10.17 22.14
C ALA A 526 -6.07 11.03 20.98
N ASP A 527 -6.78 11.00 19.85
CA ASP A 527 -6.75 12.08 18.88
C ASP A 527 -7.69 13.22 19.35
N GLY A 528 -7.79 14.31 18.58
CA GLY A 528 -8.83 15.31 18.80
C GLY A 528 -8.60 16.19 20.03
N PHE A 529 -9.67 16.85 20.50
CA PHE A 529 -9.57 17.77 21.62
C PHE A 529 -9.26 17.08 22.97
N ALA A 530 -9.51 15.78 23.13
CA ALA A 530 -9.03 15.05 24.30
C ALA A 530 -7.49 14.93 24.36
N SER A 531 -6.78 15.23 23.28
CA SER A 531 -5.31 15.24 23.21
C SER A 531 -4.66 16.57 23.60
N THR A 532 -5.44 17.65 23.68
CA THR A 532 -4.90 19.00 23.93
C THR A 532 -4.57 19.20 25.42
N ASP A 533 -3.90 20.31 25.76
CA ASP A 533 -3.66 20.75 27.15
C ASP A 533 -3.03 19.68 28.08
N GLY A 534 -2.15 18.83 27.54
CA GLY A 534 -1.49 17.75 28.28
C GLY A 534 -2.11 16.35 28.06
N GLY A 535 -3.27 16.31 27.40
CA GLY A 535 -3.93 15.09 26.94
C GLY A 535 -4.66 14.31 28.04
N THR A 536 -5.55 13.42 27.59
CA THR A 536 -6.30 12.51 28.46
C THR A 536 -5.47 11.27 28.74
N THR A 537 -5.06 11.08 29.98
CA THR A 537 -4.23 9.95 30.44
C THR A 537 -5.02 8.94 31.27
N GLY A 538 -6.24 9.29 31.67
CA GLY A 538 -7.10 8.44 32.49
C GLY A 538 -6.46 8.10 33.83
N GLY A 539 -6.45 6.81 34.16
CA GLY A 539 -5.89 6.28 35.39
C GLY A 539 -4.41 5.90 35.35
N ALA A 540 -3.64 6.32 34.33
CA ALA A 540 -2.26 5.88 34.11
C ALA A 540 -1.30 6.16 35.28
N ALA A 541 -1.59 7.16 36.12
CA ALA A 541 -0.81 7.46 37.32
C ALA A 541 -1.07 6.52 38.51
N GLY A 542 -2.04 5.62 38.38
CA GLY A 542 -2.52 4.76 39.46
C GLY A 542 -2.37 3.27 39.20
N GLN A 543 -2.93 2.48 40.10
CA GLN A 543 -2.82 1.03 40.02
C GLN A 543 -3.71 0.48 38.89
N THR A 544 -3.22 -0.57 38.22
CA THR A 544 -4.06 -1.40 37.35
C THR A 544 -4.73 -2.50 38.18
N VAL A 545 -6.06 -2.56 38.12
CA VAL A 545 -6.88 -3.58 38.77
C VAL A 545 -7.73 -4.29 37.73
N THR A 546 -8.01 -5.58 37.94
CA THR A 546 -8.92 -6.34 37.08
C THR A 546 -10.19 -6.65 37.86
N VAL A 547 -11.35 -6.36 37.26
CA VAL A 547 -12.65 -6.53 37.89
C VAL A 547 -13.54 -7.46 37.06
N SER A 548 -14.35 -8.24 37.77
CA SER A 548 -15.37 -9.13 37.21
C SER A 548 -16.71 -9.02 37.93
N THR A 549 -16.82 -8.16 38.95
CA THR A 549 -18.03 -7.96 39.74
C THR A 549 -18.48 -6.50 39.71
N TYR A 550 -19.78 -6.26 39.87
CA TYR A 550 -20.33 -4.91 39.99
C TYR A 550 -19.75 -4.16 41.19
N ALA A 551 -19.59 -4.84 42.33
CA ALA A 551 -19.04 -4.25 43.54
C ALA A 551 -17.61 -3.74 43.35
N ASP A 552 -16.75 -4.51 42.68
CA ASP A 552 -15.37 -4.08 42.39
C ASP A 552 -15.33 -2.94 41.37
N LEU A 553 -16.17 -2.99 40.33
CA LEU A 553 -16.26 -1.90 39.35
C LEU A 553 -16.66 -0.59 40.02
N VAL A 554 -17.67 -0.61 40.90
CA VAL A 554 -18.09 0.57 41.66
C VAL A 554 -16.97 1.02 42.60
N LYS A 555 -16.36 0.10 43.37
CA LYS A 555 -15.28 0.40 44.31
C LYS A 555 -14.13 1.15 43.64
N TYR A 556 -13.62 0.65 42.52
CA TYR A 556 -12.46 1.26 41.86
C TYR A 556 -12.85 2.43 40.95
N GLY A 557 -14.03 2.41 40.32
CA GLY A 557 -14.53 3.50 39.49
C GLY A 557 -14.85 4.78 40.27
N THR A 558 -15.29 4.63 41.53
CA THR A 558 -15.65 5.75 42.42
C THR A 558 -14.51 6.18 43.37
N ALA A 559 -13.39 5.46 43.39
CA ALA A 559 -12.26 5.77 44.27
C ALA A 559 -11.65 7.15 43.95
N ALA A 560 -11.17 7.88 44.97
CA ALA A 560 -10.46 9.13 44.76
C ALA A 560 -9.13 8.94 44.02
N GLU A 561 -8.44 7.83 44.28
CA GLU A 561 -7.15 7.48 43.68
C GLU A 561 -7.28 7.18 42.17
N PRO A 562 -6.24 7.44 41.37
CA PRO A 562 -6.23 7.03 39.97
C PRO A 562 -6.27 5.51 39.83
N TYR A 563 -6.99 4.99 38.83
CA TYR A 563 -7.02 3.56 38.53
C TYR A 563 -7.20 3.27 37.04
N VAL A 564 -6.45 2.28 36.55
CA VAL A 564 -6.79 1.54 35.34
C VAL A 564 -7.63 0.33 35.75
N VAL A 565 -8.92 0.36 35.47
CA VAL A 565 -9.89 -0.68 35.81
C VAL A 565 -10.13 -1.55 34.57
N LYS A 566 -9.45 -2.69 34.51
CA LYS A 566 -9.62 -3.71 33.47
C LYS A 566 -10.89 -4.53 33.73
N VAL A 567 -11.88 -4.45 32.84
CA VAL A 567 -13.11 -5.25 32.90
C VAL A 567 -12.93 -6.53 32.09
N ALA A 568 -12.78 -7.66 32.77
CA ALA A 568 -12.37 -8.94 32.15
C ALA A 568 -13.53 -9.91 31.85
N GLY A 569 -14.76 -9.44 31.94
CA GLY A 569 -15.96 -10.24 31.69
C GLY A 569 -17.23 -9.40 31.71
N THR A 570 -18.37 -10.08 31.77
CA THR A 570 -19.68 -9.43 31.86
C THR A 570 -19.99 -9.02 33.28
N ILE A 571 -20.29 -7.74 33.48
CA ILE A 571 -20.82 -7.17 34.72
C ILE A 571 -22.24 -6.69 34.44
N LYS A 572 -23.22 -7.23 35.16
CA LYS A 572 -24.61 -6.75 35.12
C LYS A 572 -24.84 -5.76 36.25
N VAL A 573 -25.41 -4.61 35.92
CA VAL A 573 -25.85 -3.63 36.91
C VAL A 573 -27.12 -4.17 37.60
N PRO A 574 -27.14 -4.25 38.94
CA PRO A 574 -28.26 -4.88 39.66
C PRO A 574 -29.53 -4.04 39.61
N ASN A 575 -29.38 -2.71 39.63
CA ASN A 575 -30.48 -1.78 39.45
C ASN A 575 -30.55 -1.45 37.96
N TYR A 576 -31.55 -2.01 37.27
CA TYR A 576 -31.72 -1.81 35.83
C TYR A 576 -31.75 -0.32 35.47
N GLY A 577 -31.02 0.06 34.42
CA GLY A 577 -30.91 1.44 33.95
C GLY A 577 -29.99 2.33 34.79
N TYR A 578 -29.44 1.85 35.91
CA TYR A 578 -28.58 2.68 36.75
C TYR A 578 -27.23 2.98 36.08
N GLU A 579 -26.90 4.26 36.00
CA GLU A 579 -25.61 4.73 35.51
C GLU A 579 -24.57 4.75 36.63
N ILE A 580 -23.49 3.99 36.45
CA ILE A 580 -22.42 3.86 37.43
C ILE A 580 -21.60 5.17 37.45
N PRO A 581 -21.47 5.85 38.60
CA PRO A 581 -20.62 7.03 38.69
C PRO A 581 -19.15 6.67 38.54
N ILE A 582 -18.45 7.36 37.63
CA ILE A 582 -17.00 7.25 37.48
C ILE A 582 -16.37 8.60 37.80
N THR A 583 -15.38 8.57 38.69
CA THR A 583 -14.68 9.75 39.18
C THR A 583 -13.46 10.08 38.31
N SER A 584 -12.77 11.19 38.62
CA SER A 584 -11.62 11.64 37.85
C SER A 584 -10.45 10.64 37.85
N ASN A 585 -9.58 10.76 36.84
CA ASN A 585 -8.36 9.96 36.69
C ASN A 585 -8.63 8.46 36.62
N LYS A 586 -9.55 8.06 35.74
CA LYS A 586 -9.94 6.65 35.56
C LYS A 586 -9.74 6.21 34.13
N THR A 587 -9.28 4.98 33.95
CA THR A 587 -9.35 4.28 32.68
C THR A 587 -10.22 3.05 32.89
N LEU A 588 -11.44 3.04 32.34
CA LEU A 588 -12.22 1.81 32.22
C LEU A 588 -11.85 1.12 30.91
N LEU A 589 -11.32 -0.10 31.00
CA LEU A 589 -10.73 -0.80 29.86
C LEU A 589 -11.26 -2.22 29.74
N GLY A 590 -12.01 -2.53 28.69
CA GLY A 590 -12.38 -3.92 28.40
C GLY A 590 -11.17 -4.75 27.99
N VAL A 591 -11.06 -5.98 28.52
CA VAL A 591 -9.98 -6.92 28.16
C VAL A 591 -10.39 -7.73 26.93
N GLY A 592 -9.70 -7.50 25.81
CA GLY A 592 -10.08 -8.07 24.52
C GLY A 592 -11.53 -7.71 24.17
N THR A 593 -12.35 -8.69 23.79
CA THR A 593 -13.78 -8.49 23.52
C THR A 593 -14.69 -8.94 24.67
N LYS A 594 -14.11 -9.18 25.86
CA LYS A 594 -14.84 -9.79 27.00
C LYS A 594 -15.49 -8.78 27.94
N GLY A 595 -14.99 -7.55 27.99
CA GLY A 595 -15.45 -6.54 28.95
C GLY A 595 -16.84 -6.01 28.59
N LYS A 596 -17.84 -6.28 29.43
CA LYS A 596 -19.21 -5.81 29.22
C LYS A 596 -19.81 -5.21 30.50
N ILE A 597 -20.54 -4.10 30.35
CA ILE A 597 -21.37 -3.48 31.38
C ILE A 597 -22.80 -3.50 30.85
N LEU A 598 -23.65 -4.36 31.39
CA LEU A 598 -25.02 -4.60 30.90
C LEU A 598 -26.04 -4.17 31.95
N ASN A 599 -27.28 -3.90 31.52
CA ASN A 599 -28.39 -3.44 32.37
C ASN A 599 -28.18 -2.05 33.00
N GLY A 600 -27.21 -1.27 32.53
CA GLY A 600 -26.93 0.06 33.05
C GLY A 600 -25.87 0.79 32.23
N GLY A 601 -25.59 2.03 32.63
CA GLY A 601 -24.68 2.92 31.92
C GLY A 601 -23.52 3.42 32.78
N ILE A 602 -22.86 4.48 32.30
CA ILE A 602 -21.79 5.18 33.01
C ILE A 602 -22.15 6.65 33.11
N ILE A 603 -21.97 7.26 34.29
CA ILE A 603 -22.12 8.71 34.47
C ILE A 603 -20.83 9.36 34.95
N LEU A 604 -20.40 10.41 34.24
CA LEU A 604 -19.37 11.33 34.69
C LEU A 604 -20.05 12.57 35.25
N LYS A 605 -20.11 12.65 36.58
CA LYS A 605 -20.76 13.76 37.28
C LYS A 605 -20.02 15.08 37.08
N ALA A 606 -20.70 16.18 37.44
CA ALA A 606 -20.19 17.53 37.31
C ALA A 606 -18.72 17.68 37.77
N GLY A 607 -17.88 18.20 36.88
CA GLY A 607 -16.47 18.50 37.15
C GLY A 607 -15.51 17.31 37.11
N VAL A 608 -15.98 16.11 36.75
CA VAL A 608 -15.10 14.94 36.52
C VAL A 608 -14.14 15.23 35.36
N LYS A 609 -12.88 14.85 35.54
CA LYS A 609 -11.84 15.09 34.52
C LYS A 609 -10.89 13.92 34.32
N ASN A 610 -10.25 13.89 33.16
CA ASN A 610 -9.21 12.93 32.81
C ASN A 610 -9.72 11.47 32.91
N VAL A 611 -10.67 11.11 32.05
CA VAL A 611 -11.28 9.77 32.04
C VAL A 611 -11.20 9.15 30.65
N ILE A 612 -10.79 7.89 30.60
CA ILE A 612 -10.81 7.05 29.40
C ILE A 612 -11.84 5.94 29.59
N ILE A 613 -12.76 5.78 28.65
CA ILE A 613 -13.72 4.66 28.58
C ILE A 613 -13.45 3.95 27.27
N ARG A 614 -12.91 2.73 27.34
CA ARG A 614 -12.34 2.08 26.17
C ARG A 614 -12.62 0.58 26.08
N ASN A 615 -12.91 0.12 24.86
CA ASN A 615 -12.95 -1.30 24.52
C ASN A 615 -14.05 -2.11 25.24
N LEU A 616 -15.16 -1.47 25.58
CA LEU A 616 -16.28 -2.08 26.33
C LEU A 616 -17.50 -2.29 25.44
N THR A 617 -18.29 -3.32 25.77
CA THR A 617 -19.71 -3.35 25.39
C THR A 617 -20.56 -2.76 26.52
N ILE A 618 -21.40 -1.78 26.22
CA ILE A 618 -22.25 -1.07 27.18
C ILE A 618 -23.70 -1.04 26.66
N GLY A 619 -24.68 -1.36 27.50
CA GLY A 619 -26.10 -1.25 27.12
C GLY A 619 -26.99 -2.31 27.77
N GLU A 620 -27.96 -2.81 26.99
CA GLU A 620 -29.09 -3.62 27.48
C GLU A 620 -29.95 -2.87 28.51
N THR A 621 -30.26 -1.61 28.22
CA THR A 621 -31.19 -0.78 29.01
C THR A 621 -32.47 -0.42 28.25
N GLU A 622 -32.67 -0.92 27.03
CA GLU A 622 -33.88 -0.75 26.23
C GLU A 622 -35.15 -1.20 26.99
N MET A 623 -36.21 -0.40 26.94
CA MET A 623 -37.51 -0.74 27.53
C MET A 623 -38.48 -1.27 26.46
N ALA A 624 -39.30 -2.25 26.84
CA ALA A 624 -40.27 -2.88 25.94
C ALA A 624 -41.54 -2.04 25.73
N GLU A 625 -41.83 -1.14 26.66
CA GLU A 625 -42.88 -0.16 26.56
C GLU A 625 -42.46 0.86 25.49
N ASP A 626 -43.27 1.00 24.44
CA ASP A 626 -43.06 1.99 23.37
C ASP A 626 -43.20 3.40 23.96
N ASP A 627 -42.08 3.94 24.45
CA ASP A 627 -41.90 5.35 24.74
C ASP A 627 -41.26 6.00 23.50
N PRO A 628 -42.06 6.45 22.51
CA PRO A 628 -41.55 6.91 21.22
C PRO A 628 -40.60 8.13 21.31
N ASP A 629 -40.56 8.80 22.47
CA ASP A 629 -39.67 9.94 22.74
C ASP A 629 -38.53 9.60 23.75
N ASP A 630 -38.53 8.39 24.32
CA ASP A 630 -37.72 7.89 25.43
C ASP A 630 -37.54 8.91 26.57
N LYS A 631 -38.63 9.49 27.07
CA LYS A 631 -38.64 10.51 28.14
C LYS A 631 -38.92 9.96 29.53
N GLU A 632 -39.47 8.76 29.64
CA GLU A 632 -39.82 8.14 30.92
C GLU A 632 -38.60 7.49 31.59
N PHE A 633 -37.72 6.89 30.78
CA PHE A 633 -36.53 6.19 31.27
C PHE A 633 -35.25 6.83 30.70
N ASP A 634 -34.63 7.70 31.50
CA ASP A 634 -33.38 8.42 31.21
C ASP A 634 -32.17 7.50 31.45
N TYR A 635 -32.06 6.42 30.67
CA TYR A 635 -30.99 5.43 30.79
C TYR A 635 -30.00 5.59 29.65
N ASP A 636 -28.97 6.39 29.88
CA ASP A 636 -27.90 6.60 28.90
C ASP A 636 -26.88 5.46 28.92
N GLY A 637 -26.24 5.22 27.79
CA GLY A 637 -25.03 4.40 27.73
C GLY A 637 -23.88 5.07 28.47
N ILE A 638 -23.57 6.31 28.08
CA ILE A 638 -22.57 7.15 28.75
C ILE A 638 -23.09 8.59 28.86
N GLN A 639 -23.31 9.05 30.08
CA GLN A 639 -23.70 10.42 30.38
C GLN A 639 -22.52 11.20 30.99
N MET A 640 -22.41 12.49 30.67
CA MET A 640 -21.42 13.36 31.29
C MET A 640 -21.89 14.81 31.42
N ASP A 641 -21.64 15.40 32.60
CA ASP A 641 -21.97 16.78 32.92
C ASP A 641 -20.69 17.55 33.23
N THR A 642 -20.45 18.69 32.55
CA THR A 642 -19.29 19.58 32.77
C THR A 642 -17.93 18.87 32.87
N ALA A 643 -17.80 17.72 32.21
CA ALA A 643 -16.61 16.89 32.29
C ALA A 643 -15.49 17.46 31.40
N ASN A 644 -14.24 17.12 31.68
CA ASN A 644 -13.10 17.73 31.01
C ASN A 644 -11.98 16.71 30.71
N HIS A 645 -11.45 16.69 29.48
CA HIS A 645 -10.47 15.68 29.03
C HIS A 645 -11.02 14.25 29.14
N ILE A 646 -11.94 13.93 28.24
CA ILE A 646 -12.66 12.66 28.22
C ILE A 646 -12.39 11.96 26.88
N TRP A 647 -12.03 10.68 26.91
CA TRP A 647 -11.83 9.87 25.72
C TRP A 647 -12.69 8.62 25.73
N ILE A 648 -13.61 8.50 24.78
CA ILE A 648 -14.51 7.37 24.61
C ILE A 648 -14.13 6.65 23.33
N ASP A 649 -13.53 5.47 23.44
CA ASP A 649 -12.84 4.80 22.33
C ASP A 649 -13.16 3.30 22.17
N HIS A 650 -13.40 2.82 20.95
CA HIS A 650 -13.58 1.38 20.69
C HIS A 650 -14.69 0.70 21.51
N ASN A 651 -15.77 1.40 21.83
CA ASN A 651 -16.90 0.81 22.55
C ASN A 651 -18.01 0.36 21.60
N ASP A 652 -18.75 -0.68 21.97
CA ASP A 652 -20.05 -1.04 21.37
C ASP A 652 -21.11 -0.59 22.37
N ILE A 653 -21.80 0.50 22.05
CA ILE A 653 -22.81 1.11 22.91
C ILE A 653 -24.13 1.03 22.14
N THR A 654 -24.92 0.00 22.43
CA THR A 654 -26.13 -0.35 21.68
C THR A 654 -27.20 -0.83 22.64
N LYS A 655 -28.48 -0.80 22.21
CA LYS A 655 -29.63 -1.22 23.04
C LYS A 655 -29.75 -0.42 24.33
N VAL A 656 -29.66 0.90 24.22
CA VAL A 656 -29.88 1.85 25.32
C VAL A 656 -31.25 2.49 25.19
N ASN A 657 -31.78 3.05 26.29
CA ASN A 657 -33.10 3.66 26.27
C ASN A 657 -33.10 5.12 25.77
N ASP A 658 -32.36 6.03 26.42
CA ASP A 658 -32.23 7.42 25.95
C ASP A 658 -31.01 7.59 25.02
N GLY A 659 -29.94 8.23 25.50
CA GLY A 659 -28.76 8.57 24.73
C GLY A 659 -27.75 7.42 24.69
N THR A 660 -27.17 7.13 23.54
CA THR A 660 -25.91 6.36 23.52
C THR A 660 -24.84 7.09 24.32
N ILE A 661 -24.71 8.38 24.02
CA ILE A 661 -23.82 9.30 24.70
C ILE A 661 -24.53 10.64 24.85
N ASP A 662 -24.58 11.18 26.06
CA ASP A 662 -25.05 12.54 26.31
C ASP A 662 -23.97 13.38 26.97
N SER A 663 -23.52 14.42 26.27
CA SER A 663 -22.45 15.35 26.69
C SER A 663 -23.04 16.71 27.03
N ARG A 664 -23.32 16.94 28.32
CA ARG A 664 -24.14 18.08 28.78
C ARG A 664 -23.34 19.18 29.48
N LYS A 665 -23.97 20.35 29.59
CA LYS A 665 -23.67 21.47 30.51
C LYS A 665 -22.31 22.18 30.39
N ASP A 666 -21.50 21.93 29.36
CA ASP A 666 -20.11 22.41 29.12
C ASP A 666 -19.02 21.33 29.17
N THR A 667 -19.38 20.06 29.01
CA THR A 667 -18.36 19.01 28.80
C THR A 667 -17.44 19.36 27.62
N THR A 668 -16.13 19.35 27.86
CA THR A 668 -15.14 19.91 26.94
C THR A 668 -13.85 19.09 26.88
N ASN A 669 -13.05 19.32 25.84
CA ASN A 669 -11.89 18.49 25.51
C ASN A 669 -12.28 17.00 25.42
N LEU A 670 -13.38 16.73 24.71
CA LEU A 670 -13.96 15.41 24.52
C LEU A 670 -13.55 14.85 23.15
N THR A 671 -13.11 13.59 23.12
CA THR A 671 -12.96 12.81 21.88
C THR A 671 -13.79 11.54 21.96
N VAL A 672 -14.64 11.32 20.96
CA VAL A 672 -15.42 10.10 20.76
C VAL A 672 -14.93 9.42 19.48
N SER A 673 -14.23 8.29 19.61
CA SER A 673 -13.52 7.65 18.49
C SER A 673 -13.76 6.15 18.36
N TRP A 674 -13.85 5.65 17.12
CA TRP A 674 -13.92 4.19 16.87
C TRP A 674 -15.05 3.47 17.62
N ASN A 675 -16.14 4.15 17.98
CA ASN A 675 -17.27 3.51 18.66
C ASN A 675 -18.30 3.00 17.65
N LYS A 676 -18.95 1.89 18.00
CA LYS A 676 -20.14 1.38 17.34
C LYS A 676 -21.34 1.77 18.18
N MET A 677 -22.28 2.49 17.59
CA MET A 677 -23.39 3.14 18.29
C MET A 677 -24.67 3.06 17.46
N GLY A 678 -25.75 2.48 18.01
CA GLY A 678 -26.98 2.34 17.22
C GLY A 678 -28.03 1.36 17.73
N GLY A 679 -29.11 1.26 16.95
CA GLY A 679 -30.23 0.34 17.21
C GLY A 679 -31.39 0.90 18.05
N HIS A 680 -31.45 2.21 18.28
CA HIS A 680 -32.47 2.89 19.10
C HIS A 680 -32.71 4.35 18.63
N ASN A 681 -33.47 5.16 19.38
CA ASN A 681 -33.94 6.49 18.92
C ASN A 681 -32.84 7.58 18.91
N LYS A 682 -32.19 7.83 20.06
CA LYS A 682 -31.37 9.03 20.35
C LYS A 682 -29.90 8.69 20.52
N ASN A 683 -29.05 9.09 19.58
CA ASN A 683 -27.67 8.59 19.57
C ASN A 683 -26.69 9.40 20.44
N PHE A 684 -26.26 10.58 19.97
CA PHE A 684 -25.25 11.43 20.60
C PHE A 684 -25.75 12.87 20.76
N GLY A 685 -26.25 13.20 21.94
CA GLY A 685 -26.68 14.54 22.32
C GLY A 685 -25.55 15.38 22.92
N ILE A 686 -25.45 16.66 22.53
CA ILE A 686 -24.43 17.57 23.07
C ILE A 686 -25.02 18.97 23.33
N GLY A 687 -24.80 19.51 24.53
CA GLY A 687 -25.17 20.90 24.86
C GLY A 687 -25.90 21.07 26.19
N TRP A 688 -27.11 21.65 26.18
CA TRP A 688 -27.90 22.01 27.39
C TRP A 688 -27.20 23.04 28.29
N THR A 689 -26.55 24.02 27.68
CA THR A 689 -25.95 25.19 28.33
C THR A 689 -26.05 26.39 27.38
N GLU A 690 -26.07 27.60 27.92
CA GLU A 690 -25.96 28.84 27.14
C GLU A 690 -24.49 29.23 26.88
N ASN A 691 -23.56 28.63 27.63
CA ASN A 691 -22.14 28.88 27.50
C ASN A 691 -21.60 28.27 26.20
N VAL A 692 -20.61 28.92 25.59
CA VAL A 692 -19.99 28.49 24.32
C VAL A 692 -18.51 28.23 24.53
N THR A 693 -18.22 27.25 25.39
CA THR A 693 -16.84 26.94 25.83
C THR A 693 -16.38 25.55 25.43
N ALA A 694 -17.32 24.63 25.20
CA ALA A 694 -17.04 23.23 24.89
C ALA A 694 -16.28 23.04 23.57
N LYS A 695 -15.34 22.10 23.57
CA LYS A 695 -14.60 21.63 22.38
C LYS A 695 -14.69 20.12 22.28
N ILE A 696 -15.13 19.62 21.12
CA ILE A 696 -15.37 18.19 20.92
C ILE A 696 -14.82 17.70 19.58
N THR A 697 -14.41 16.44 19.57
CA THR A 697 -14.05 15.70 18.36
C THR A 697 -14.83 14.40 18.32
N ALA A 698 -15.42 14.06 17.17
CA ALA A 698 -15.95 12.72 16.93
C ALA A 698 -15.40 12.17 15.62
N HIS A 699 -14.77 10.99 15.66
CA HIS A 699 -14.23 10.39 14.44
C HIS A 699 -14.27 8.87 14.39
N HIS A 700 -14.36 8.33 13.16
CA HIS A 700 -14.31 6.88 12.93
C HIS A 700 -15.37 6.10 13.70
N ASN A 701 -16.48 6.75 14.06
CA ASN A 701 -17.60 6.08 14.69
C ASN A 701 -18.53 5.50 13.62
N TRP A 702 -19.10 4.34 13.92
CA TRP A 702 -20.22 3.78 13.17
C TRP A 702 -21.52 4.06 13.91
N MET A 703 -22.33 4.95 13.35
CA MET A 703 -23.64 5.36 13.85
C MET A 703 -24.72 4.77 12.93
N PHE A 704 -25.55 3.84 13.41
CA PHE A 704 -26.44 3.07 12.53
C PHE A 704 -27.82 2.81 13.11
N ASP A 705 -28.83 2.74 12.23
CA ASP A 705 -30.20 2.37 12.58
C ASP A 705 -30.77 3.19 13.74
N VAL A 706 -30.63 4.53 13.63
CA VAL A 706 -31.04 5.51 14.63
C VAL A 706 -31.99 6.55 14.06
N ASN A 707 -32.77 7.19 14.91
CA ASN A 707 -33.67 8.25 14.46
C ASN A 707 -32.98 9.62 14.44
N GLN A 708 -32.37 10.05 15.54
CA GLN A 708 -31.92 11.43 15.74
C GLN A 708 -30.68 11.57 16.64
N ARG A 709 -30.17 12.81 16.74
CA ARG A 709 -28.99 13.22 17.51
C ARG A 709 -27.69 12.56 17.01
N ASN A 710 -27.25 12.81 15.77
CA ASN A 710 -26.14 12.05 15.17
C ASN A 710 -24.87 12.84 14.76
N PRO A 711 -24.21 13.66 15.58
CA PRO A 711 -24.67 14.23 16.85
C PRO A 711 -25.59 15.45 16.64
N SER A 712 -26.38 15.77 17.67
CA SER A 712 -27.03 17.07 17.82
C SER A 712 -26.17 17.94 18.73
N VAL A 713 -25.61 19.02 18.19
CA VAL A 713 -24.54 19.79 18.84
C VAL A 713 -24.98 21.21 19.11
N ASP A 714 -25.24 21.52 20.37
CA ASP A 714 -25.78 22.80 20.81
C ASP A 714 -24.77 23.59 21.66
N ASN A 715 -24.59 24.87 21.33
CA ASN A 715 -23.66 25.81 21.97
C ASN A 715 -22.22 25.32 22.18
N VAL A 716 -21.65 24.56 21.24
CA VAL A 716 -20.26 24.10 21.32
C VAL A 716 -19.32 25.06 20.59
N LYS A 717 -18.29 25.56 21.29
CA LYS A 717 -17.30 26.48 20.70
C LYS A 717 -16.68 25.92 19.43
N TYR A 718 -16.23 24.66 19.48
CA TYR A 718 -15.62 23.95 18.36
C TYR A 718 -16.05 22.48 18.34
N ALA A 719 -16.75 22.07 17.28
CA ALA A 719 -17.08 20.68 17.03
C ALA A 719 -16.41 20.21 15.74
N HIS A 720 -15.55 19.21 15.84
CA HIS A 720 -14.90 18.60 14.67
C HIS A 720 -15.37 17.16 14.49
N LEU A 721 -16.08 16.89 13.40
CA LEU A 721 -16.62 15.58 13.08
C LEU A 721 -15.95 15.09 11.81
N TYR A 722 -15.16 14.00 11.88
CA TYR A 722 -14.49 13.50 10.69
C TYR A 722 -14.49 11.97 10.56
N ASN A 723 -14.53 11.48 9.32
CA ASN A 723 -14.53 10.04 9.04
C ASN A 723 -15.55 9.22 9.85
N ASN A 724 -16.72 9.78 10.16
CA ASN A 724 -17.81 9.00 10.77
C ASN A 724 -18.64 8.34 9.67
N TYR A 725 -19.19 7.16 9.95
CA TYR A 725 -20.17 6.52 9.08
C TYR A 725 -21.54 6.59 9.73
N LEU A 726 -22.46 7.31 9.10
CA LEU A 726 -23.86 7.35 9.48
C LEU A 726 -24.67 6.52 8.50
N GLN A 727 -25.40 5.53 9.00
CA GLN A 727 -26.15 4.57 8.20
C GLN A 727 -27.62 4.50 8.66
N ASN A 728 -28.57 4.55 7.73
CA ASN A 728 -30.00 4.37 8.00
C ASN A 728 -30.55 5.33 9.09
N VAL A 729 -30.33 6.64 8.91
CA VAL A 729 -30.75 7.67 9.88
C VAL A 729 -32.06 8.32 9.44
N LYS A 730 -33.11 8.18 10.26
CA LYS A 730 -34.49 8.54 9.88
C LYS A 730 -34.79 10.05 9.93
N SER A 731 -34.39 10.75 10.99
CA SER A 731 -34.72 12.17 11.20
C SER A 731 -33.61 13.08 10.71
N TYR A 732 -32.42 13.04 11.35
CA TYR A 732 -31.30 13.89 10.95
C TYR A 732 -29.92 13.33 11.33
N GLY A 733 -28.92 13.67 10.51
CA GLY A 733 -27.50 13.39 10.73
C GLY A 733 -26.85 14.36 11.72
N ASN A 734 -25.87 15.15 11.26
CA ASN A 734 -25.18 16.15 12.07
C ASN A 734 -26.01 17.45 12.14
N ASN A 735 -26.46 17.84 13.32
CA ASN A 735 -27.22 19.07 13.52
C ASN A 735 -26.43 20.04 14.41
N ALA A 736 -25.95 21.16 13.85
CA ALA A 736 -25.35 22.23 14.65
C ALA A 736 -26.41 23.23 15.08
N ARG A 737 -26.47 23.52 16.38
CA ARG A 737 -27.47 24.36 17.03
C ARG A 737 -26.82 25.41 17.92
N GLY A 738 -27.55 26.46 18.23
CA GLY A 738 -27.09 27.61 18.99
C GLY A 738 -25.86 28.23 18.33
N LYS A 739 -24.90 28.69 19.12
CA LYS A 739 -23.67 29.34 18.63
C LYS A 739 -22.58 28.36 18.21
N THR A 740 -22.94 27.14 17.83
CA THR A 740 -21.98 26.07 17.53
C THR A 740 -21.16 26.38 16.27
N LYS A 741 -19.85 26.13 16.31
CA LYS A 741 -19.01 26.07 15.10
C LYS A 741 -18.62 24.63 14.81
N MET A 742 -19.24 24.04 13.80
CA MET A 742 -19.06 22.65 13.41
C MET A 742 -18.29 22.51 12.09
N VAL A 743 -17.29 21.63 12.07
CA VAL A 743 -16.56 21.23 10.88
C VAL A 743 -16.81 19.74 10.64
N VAL A 744 -17.29 19.37 9.45
CA VAL A 744 -17.57 18.00 9.03
C VAL A 744 -16.64 17.60 7.89
N GLU A 745 -15.75 16.63 8.09
CA GLU A 745 -14.74 16.25 7.08
C GLU A 745 -14.75 14.75 6.76
N ASN A 746 -14.71 14.40 5.48
CA ASN A 746 -14.60 13.02 4.99
C ASN A 746 -15.51 11.97 5.70
N SER A 747 -16.69 12.37 6.17
CA SER A 747 -17.67 11.44 6.75
C SER A 747 -18.50 10.79 5.64
N TYR A 748 -19.04 9.61 5.90
CA TYR A 748 -19.87 8.86 4.97
C TYR A 748 -21.30 8.78 5.50
N PHE A 749 -22.26 9.26 4.73
CA PHE A 749 -23.68 9.24 5.05
C PHE A 749 -24.38 8.30 4.06
N GLU A 750 -25.05 7.26 4.55
CA GLU A 750 -25.81 6.31 3.76
C GLU A 750 -27.25 6.23 4.25
N LYS A 751 -28.23 6.55 3.39
CA LYS A 751 -29.66 6.57 3.75
C LYS A 751 -29.92 7.44 4.98
N VAL A 752 -29.36 8.65 4.96
CA VAL A 752 -29.48 9.65 6.02
C VAL A 752 -30.38 10.79 5.55
N LYS A 753 -31.42 11.11 6.31
CA LYS A 753 -32.14 12.38 6.18
C LYS A 753 -31.35 13.49 6.86
N ASP A 754 -31.36 14.70 6.29
CA ASP A 754 -30.63 15.88 6.77
C ASP A 754 -29.18 15.57 7.22
N PRO A 755 -28.28 15.11 6.32
CA PRO A 755 -26.93 14.63 6.68
C PRO A 755 -26.09 15.60 7.52
N TYR A 756 -26.11 16.88 7.19
CA TYR A 756 -25.42 17.92 7.95
C TYR A 756 -26.07 19.28 7.70
N PHE A 757 -26.37 20.02 8.77
CA PHE A 757 -27.01 21.32 8.66
C PHE A 757 -26.91 22.15 9.94
N ALA A 758 -27.19 23.46 9.80
CA ALA A 758 -27.41 24.36 10.92
C ALA A 758 -28.92 24.36 11.27
N GLY A 759 -29.24 23.98 12.51
CA GLY A 759 -30.60 23.94 13.04
C GLY A 759 -31.22 25.31 13.28
N ASP A 760 -30.39 26.34 13.45
CA ASP A 760 -30.78 27.74 13.61
C ASP A 760 -29.76 28.69 12.95
N SER A 761 -30.12 29.96 12.81
CA SER A 761 -29.31 30.97 12.11
C SER A 761 -28.05 31.40 12.87
N THR A 762 -27.89 30.99 14.13
CA THR A 762 -26.73 31.36 14.95
C THR A 762 -25.60 30.33 14.88
N ALA A 763 -25.89 29.13 14.36
CA ALA A 763 -24.91 28.07 14.19
C ALA A 763 -24.13 28.22 12.87
N ALA A 764 -22.90 27.70 12.86
CA ALA A 764 -22.07 27.60 11.68
C ALA A 764 -21.67 26.13 11.42
N VAL A 765 -21.78 25.70 10.18
CA VAL A 765 -21.39 24.37 9.71
C VAL A 765 -20.57 24.51 8.44
N SER A 766 -19.44 23.83 8.37
CA SER A 766 -18.66 23.70 7.14
C SER A 766 -18.39 22.24 6.87
N GLN A 767 -18.55 21.82 5.62
CA GLN A 767 -18.32 20.45 5.21
C GLN A 767 -17.27 20.34 4.10
N SER A 768 -16.35 19.37 4.23
CA SER A 768 -15.33 19.02 3.21
C SER A 768 -15.28 17.50 2.98
N GLY A 769 -15.10 17.06 1.73
CA GLY A 769 -14.79 15.67 1.33
C GLY A 769 -15.73 14.51 1.76
N SER A 770 -16.88 14.80 2.36
CA SER A 770 -17.85 13.79 2.83
C SER A 770 -18.68 13.23 1.67
N VAL A 771 -19.11 11.97 1.80
CA VAL A 771 -19.90 11.25 0.79
C VAL A 771 -21.32 11.06 1.29
N CYS A 772 -22.31 11.30 0.42
CA CYS A 772 -23.72 11.05 0.69
C CYS A 772 -24.27 10.05 -0.34
N VAL A 773 -24.68 8.87 0.12
CA VAL A 773 -25.36 7.84 -0.69
C VAL A 773 -26.81 7.74 -0.23
N SER A 774 -27.76 7.87 -1.16
CA SER A 774 -29.20 7.78 -0.88
C SER A 774 -29.68 8.70 0.24
N CYS A 775 -29.05 9.87 0.42
CA CYS A 775 -29.41 10.84 1.46
C CYS A 775 -30.46 11.85 0.98
N THR A 776 -31.37 12.25 1.86
CA THR A 776 -32.46 13.20 1.59
C THR A 776 -32.35 14.44 2.49
N GLY A 777 -33.09 15.51 2.17
CA GLY A 777 -33.13 16.71 3.02
C GLY A 777 -31.88 17.60 2.95
N LYS A 778 -31.60 18.31 4.05
CA LYS A 778 -30.62 19.39 4.19
C LYS A 778 -29.18 18.91 4.15
N LYS A 779 -28.37 19.60 3.34
CA LYS A 779 -26.90 19.46 3.23
C LYS A 779 -26.30 20.86 3.17
N GLN A 780 -26.07 21.47 4.33
CA GLN A 780 -25.77 22.90 4.41
C GLN A 780 -24.34 23.16 4.90
N THR A 781 -23.68 24.08 4.19
CA THR A 781 -22.48 24.77 4.66
C THR A 781 -22.85 26.23 4.82
N VAL A 782 -22.77 26.77 6.04
CA VAL A 782 -23.23 28.11 6.40
C VAL A 782 -22.41 28.67 7.56
N GLY A 783 -22.20 29.99 7.56
CA GLY A 783 -21.47 30.69 8.61
C GLY A 783 -19.95 30.49 8.55
N THR A 784 -19.25 31.06 9.52
CA THR A 784 -17.79 30.94 9.66
C THR A 784 -17.44 29.99 10.79
N THR A 785 -16.73 28.92 10.48
CA THR A 785 -16.33 27.88 11.42
C THR A 785 -14.92 28.12 11.97
N PHE A 786 -14.10 27.07 12.08
CA PHE A 786 -12.74 27.09 12.58
C PHE A 786 -11.89 26.07 11.80
N LYS A 787 -10.57 26.09 12.00
CA LYS A 787 -9.65 25.13 11.38
C LYS A 787 -9.16 24.14 12.44
N PRO A 788 -9.61 22.86 12.41
CA PRO A 788 -9.24 21.90 13.44
C PRO A 788 -7.73 21.69 13.58
N ALA A 789 -6.99 21.80 12.47
CA ALA A 789 -5.54 21.60 12.43
C ALA A 789 -4.74 22.67 13.21
N ASP A 790 -5.37 23.77 13.62
CA ASP A 790 -4.73 24.76 14.49
C ASP A 790 -4.71 24.31 15.97
N PHE A 791 -5.44 23.24 16.32
CA PHE A 791 -5.57 22.74 17.70
C PHE A 791 -4.88 21.40 17.94
N TYR A 792 -4.93 20.48 16.97
CA TYR A 792 -4.30 19.16 17.06
C TYR A 792 -4.03 18.59 15.67
N ALA A 793 -3.10 17.64 15.59
CA ALA A 793 -2.84 16.88 14.37
C ALA A 793 -3.91 15.81 14.16
N TYR A 794 -4.34 15.63 12.91
CA TYR A 794 -5.22 14.54 12.49
C TYR A 794 -4.99 14.21 11.02
N THR A 795 -5.36 13.02 10.62
CA THR A 795 -5.37 12.58 9.23
C THR A 795 -6.78 12.16 8.85
N LEU A 796 -7.18 12.50 7.62
CA LEU A 796 -8.46 12.10 7.09
C LEU A 796 -8.29 10.83 6.25
N ASP A 797 -9.02 9.78 6.59
CA ASP A 797 -9.27 8.66 5.68
C ASP A 797 -10.16 9.13 4.53
N ALA A 798 -10.09 8.49 3.37
CA ALA A 798 -10.99 8.81 2.27
C ALA A 798 -12.42 8.42 2.66
N ALA A 799 -13.38 9.35 2.51
CA ALA A 799 -14.77 9.12 2.94
C ALA A 799 -15.35 7.80 2.42
N LYS A 800 -15.06 7.43 1.16
CA LYS A 800 -15.53 6.18 0.53
C LYS A 800 -15.10 4.90 1.25
N ASP A 801 -13.98 4.92 1.97
CA ASP A 801 -13.44 3.74 2.67
C ASP A 801 -13.89 3.68 4.13
N VAL A 802 -14.39 4.80 4.67
CA VAL A 802 -14.89 4.90 6.05
C VAL A 802 -15.87 3.78 6.40
N PRO A 803 -16.89 3.41 5.57
CA PRO A 803 -17.81 2.33 5.92
C PRO A 803 -17.12 0.99 6.17
N ALA A 804 -16.11 0.63 5.35
CA ALA A 804 -15.38 -0.63 5.52
C ALA A 804 -14.48 -0.58 6.75
N LEU A 805 -13.82 0.57 6.99
CA LEU A 805 -12.94 0.78 8.14
C LEU A 805 -13.70 0.65 9.46
N VAL A 806 -14.80 1.39 9.62
CA VAL A 806 -15.52 1.38 10.89
C VAL A 806 -16.32 0.10 11.11
N LYS A 807 -16.81 -0.58 10.05
CA LYS A 807 -17.41 -1.92 10.19
C LYS A 807 -16.43 -2.97 10.70
N THR A 808 -15.15 -2.81 10.34
CA THR A 808 -14.10 -3.76 10.73
C THR A 808 -13.57 -3.45 12.13
N TYR A 809 -13.42 -2.18 12.46
CA TYR A 809 -12.59 -1.75 13.58
C TYR A 809 -13.30 -0.90 14.64
N ALA A 810 -14.50 -0.40 14.40
CA ALA A 810 -15.25 0.28 15.45
C ALA A 810 -15.79 -0.76 16.46
N GLY A 811 -15.80 -0.39 17.74
CA GLY A 811 -16.17 -1.27 18.85
C GLY A 811 -15.00 -2.15 19.36
N PRO A 812 -15.27 -3.06 20.31
CA PRO A 812 -14.22 -3.75 21.05
C PRO A 812 -13.31 -4.61 20.17
N GLN A 813 -12.01 -4.54 20.43
CA GLN A 813 -10.94 -5.19 19.69
C GLN A 813 -10.24 -6.24 20.56
N ALA A 814 -9.96 -7.39 19.95
CA ALA A 814 -9.34 -8.53 20.65
C ALA A 814 -7.93 -8.24 21.20
N ASN A 815 -7.26 -7.21 20.70
CA ASN A 815 -5.89 -6.83 21.06
C ASN A 815 -5.80 -5.56 21.91
N ILE A 816 -6.91 -4.98 22.36
CA ILE A 816 -6.93 -3.89 23.34
C ILE A 816 -7.20 -4.47 24.74
N GLY A 817 -6.54 -3.93 25.77
CA GLY A 817 -6.78 -4.29 27.17
C GLY A 817 -6.17 -5.60 27.68
N ASN A 818 -5.55 -6.40 26.80
CA ASN A 818 -4.78 -7.59 27.21
C ASN A 818 -3.54 -7.25 28.03
#